data_AF-A0A2E6I3A5-F1
#
_entry.id   AF-A0A2E6I3A5-F1
#
_cell.length_a   1.000
_cell.length_b   1.000
_cell.length_c   1.000
_cell.angle_alpha   90.00
_cell.angle_beta   90.00
_cell.angle_gamma   90.00
#
_symmetry.space_group_name_H-M   'P 1'
#
loop_
_entity.id
_entity.type
_entity.pdbx_description
1 polymer ?
#
loop_
_entity_poly.entity_id
_entity_poly.type
_entity_poly.pdbx_seq_one_letter_code
_entity_poly.pdbx_strand_id
1 'polypeptide(L)'
;MMLLPQSFPRITDLITIVALANLLVVVQPAFAGERPLPQPAQGDLGLVVDVHSFGGDGAPYEEVSLRIQSRDLVFESENDSLRVARYRPHLMLYDSEGDLVRNIEGERRVVFPADANIPEQIDEIARFRLDPGDYIAKLEIEAVGNGRSAGSEFNVSVPEFSTGKLTTSDLFFVREVNPHNPGPEPDLLKKNEQVLLPLPSRIVPAGESLRWYVELYEIGQLAHTVRFLVLDRFGNAVFTHERAFPTYRDRARFIEGAALRYLPPDLYTLRVEVKAGSHSASTERDFRIDGPAGEVSEAFTEPMQALGQRILQEFSTSDAASRYAGLDAPDRARFLYGHWLERQPLFAQAYVALLTGFYSHEVSLPTIRELGHVKNLRKRVDKTFAERIPEGDTLGVVASREILDFVLDENEDDPFALTADALLALEVGLLSEGEIYAQKAFKINSEFADAYNARGIAQIGRKDWSEAAERFQTAARLRPGWVAPLINQELALFIRGKGNDEEELGRIRTALQHDSLHPALHYIAGRLYERHNRLEESVAAHKRQVEVNPLHAWALFDLGRVLFKQGRIDTATVVWRNLMEARPDFREVCTHPLLDAYLNTGETGKAQALVAEEILTLDEEARMRVEDISLLAGPDEVTTYNALDEEDRPAFVRAFWQKRDPTPATPGNERLVEHYRRVVYALRHYSNDGVKWDRRGDVYIRYGEPAHVGKSGDKRFETDKHVVRVKDRLQNTLSPEARQEIIERAGRYRTSTRDTEIIGEYGQKVDGSDFESIDFEMNPNRAYFISDQDEDPQYVRGTEEATYRSRSRDFLIRGIPLFPIDSTTPWEYWIYPDVAGGIEVVFTSMANEQFYDYPDLTIGRKISDFNQLTWNERRPEIVVARAASAQPDRYRPPGKTLEFHFTTADFRGTPDRSRLEVYLGVPLQEVMAGGGETFERGVALFDSTWTPIYRRVVPLGFEVADLDVEAGTLAIDELALQVPPGKYYLGLQINHPQTHRQSGYTQELVVEAYDQPELSMSDIELAGHVEQDSTVVTKGGLRVVSLPSRTFKLGQPVIVYYEVYALQPDEFGQTNYRVDYRISAKEGKLSGIRVLRALGRLLGIVEKSVVTISYERSGTEPDEHNYLEIDPGESKEGRYELTVTVTDLNSEQTSAKDVIFLIGE
;
A
#
# COMPACT_ATOMS: atom_id res chain seq x y z
N MET A 1 -43.75 -12.84 7.60
CA MET A 1 -44.99 -12.51 6.87
C MET A 1 -44.84 -11.09 6.36
N MET A 2 -44.48 -10.89 5.08
CA MET A 2 -45.39 -10.76 3.90
C MET A 2 -45.86 -9.29 3.75
N LEU A 3 -45.74 -8.55 2.63
CA LEU A 3 -45.58 -8.86 1.20
C LEU A 3 -45.15 -7.59 0.40
N LEU A 4 -44.55 -7.84 -0.79
CA LEU A 4 -44.22 -6.96 -1.93
C LEU A 4 -45.43 -6.22 -2.56
N PRO A 5 -45.23 -5.20 -3.45
CA PRO A 5 -45.23 -5.42 -4.92
C PRO A 5 -44.23 -4.54 -5.71
N GLN A 6 -43.35 -5.09 -6.56
CA GLN A 6 -43.50 -5.36 -8.02
C GLN A 6 -43.46 -4.12 -8.96
N SER A 7 -42.30 -3.90 -9.60
CA SER A 7 -42.20 -3.61 -11.04
C SER A 7 -40.82 -4.00 -11.58
N PHE A 8 -40.63 -5.31 -11.76
CA PHE A 8 -39.62 -5.87 -12.66
C PHE A 8 -40.16 -5.80 -14.09
N PRO A 9 -39.36 -5.42 -15.11
CA PRO A 9 -39.68 -5.81 -16.47
C PRO A 9 -39.59 -7.33 -16.56
N ARG A 10 -40.58 -7.91 -17.23
CA ARG A 10 -40.92 -9.33 -17.21
C ARG A 10 -39.84 -10.21 -17.85
N ILE A 11 -39.83 -11.45 -17.37
CA ILE A 11 -39.17 -12.65 -17.91
C ILE A 11 -39.78 -13.01 -19.29
N THR A 12 -39.67 -12.10 -20.27
CA THR A 12 -40.20 -12.32 -21.63
C THR A 12 -39.47 -11.53 -22.72
N ASP A 13 -38.28 -10.98 -22.43
CA ASP A 13 -37.40 -10.33 -23.43
C ASP A 13 -36.03 -11.01 -23.58
N LEU A 14 -35.92 -12.30 -23.19
CA LEU A 14 -34.70 -13.11 -23.39
C LEU A 14 -35.01 -14.52 -23.95
N ILE A 15 -36.06 -14.59 -24.77
CA ILE A 15 -36.33 -15.68 -25.71
C ILE A 15 -36.69 -15.02 -27.04
N THR A 16 -36.10 -15.52 -28.14
CA THR A 16 -35.98 -14.94 -29.50
C THR A 16 -34.77 -13.99 -29.57
N ILE A 17 -33.59 -14.42 -30.01
CA ILE A 17 -33.33 -15.00 -31.34
C ILE A 17 -32.37 -16.21 -31.24
N VAL A 18 -32.94 -17.40 -31.16
CA VAL A 18 -32.51 -18.48 -32.07
C VAL A 18 -33.43 -18.35 -33.29
N ALA A 19 -32.85 -18.49 -34.48
CA ALA A 19 -33.45 -18.28 -35.81
C ALA A 19 -33.35 -16.85 -36.38
N LEU A 20 -32.13 -16.46 -36.73
CA LEU A 20 -31.84 -15.92 -38.05
C LEU A 20 -30.50 -16.50 -38.53
N ALA A 21 -30.55 -17.78 -38.91
CA ALA A 21 -29.67 -18.24 -39.98
C ALA A 21 -30.06 -17.46 -41.25
N ASN A 22 -29.03 -17.04 -42.01
CA ASN A 22 -29.08 -16.44 -43.35
C ASN A 22 -29.41 -14.93 -43.42
N LEU A 23 -28.38 -14.10 -43.27
CA LEU A 23 -27.81 -13.27 -44.36
C LEU A 23 -26.78 -12.29 -43.79
N LEU A 24 -25.60 -12.81 -43.47
CA LEU A 24 -24.38 -12.06 -43.69
C LEU A 24 -23.49 -13.03 -44.43
N VAL A 25 -23.20 -12.69 -45.69
CA VAL A 25 -22.06 -13.23 -46.40
C VAL A 25 -20.86 -12.84 -45.54
N VAL A 26 -20.53 -13.67 -44.55
CA VAL A 26 -19.18 -13.69 -44.01
C VAL A 26 -18.39 -14.27 -45.17
N VAL A 27 -17.88 -13.36 -46.00
CA VAL A 27 -16.62 -13.61 -46.68
C VAL A 27 -15.67 -13.91 -45.52
N GLN A 28 -15.53 -15.19 -45.18
CA GLN A 28 -14.36 -15.62 -44.44
C GLN A 28 -13.20 -15.06 -45.24
N PRO A 29 -12.28 -14.28 -44.65
CA PRO A 29 -10.99 -14.20 -45.28
C PRO A 29 -10.53 -15.65 -45.32
N ALA A 30 -10.47 -16.23 -46.52
CA ALA A 30 -9.56 -17.32 -46.77
C ALA A 30 -8.25 -16.89 -46.10
N PHE A 31 -7.65 -17.75 -45.28
CA PHE A 31 -6.29 -17.58 -44.83
C PHE A 31 -5.47 -17.19 -46.06
N ALA A 32 -5.19 -15.90 -46.22
CA ALA A 32 -4.64 -15.34 -47.43
C ALA A 32 -3.13 -15.51 -47.34
N GLY A 33 -2.69 -16.77 -47.42
CA GLY A 33 -1.31 -17.18 -47.16
C GLY A 33 -0.93 -17.05 -45.69
N GLU A 34 -0.11 -17.99 -45.20
CA GLU A 34 0.65 -17.77 -43.97
C GLU A 34 1.44 -16.45 -44.14
N ARG A 35 1.21 -15.43 -43.30
CA ARG A 35 2.13 -14.29 -43.27
C ARG A 35 3.43 -14.83 -42.67
N PRO A 36 4.57 -14.77 -43.37
CA PRO A 36 5.79 -15.40 -42.89
C PRO A 36 6.21 -14.76 -41.56
N LEU A 37 6.47 -15.60 -40.55
CA LEU A 37 7.17 -15.18 -39.35
C LEU A 37 8.54 -14.61 -39.72
N PRO A 38 9.11 -13.68 -38.92
CA PRO A 38 10.46 -13.18 -39.12
C PRO A 38 11.45 -14.34 -39.23
N GLN A 39 12.06 -14.48 -40.41
CA GLN A 39 13.08 -15.49 -40.64
C GLN A 39 14.44 -14.96 -40.17
N PRO A 40 15.35 -15.85 -39.74
CA PRO A 40 16.75 -15.48 -39.57
C PRO A 40 17.30 -14.86 -40.85
N ALA A 41 18.00 -13.73 -40.70
CA ALA A 41 18.70 -13.05 -41.78
C ALA A 41 19.72 -13.96 -42.46
N GLN A 42 19.98 -13.73 -43.75
CA GLN A 42 20.98 -14.51 -44.48
C GLN A 42 22.37 -14.03 -44.12
N GLY A 43 23.26 -14.95 -43.74
CA GLY A 43 24.66 -14.66 -43.46
C GLY A 43 25.25 -15.49 -42.32
N ASP A 44 26.41 -15.06 -41.85
CA ASP A 44 27.19 -15.77 -40.82
C ASP A 44 26.87 -15.29 -39.40
N LEU A 45 25.97 -14.32 -39.24
CA LEU A 45 25.56 -13.76 -37.95
C LEU A 45 24.08 -14.07 -37.70
N GLY A 46 23.75 -14.61 -36.52
CA GLY A 46 22.37 -14.88 -36.15
C GLY A 46 21.60 -13.58 -35.88
N LEU A 47 20.86 -13.09 -36.88
CA LEU A 47 20.07 -11.86 -36.84
C LEU A 47 18.58 -12.14 -37.12
N VAL A 48 17.68 -11.59 -36.31
CA VAL A 48 16.23 -11.56 -36.56
C VAL A 48 15.73 -10.13 -36.46
N VAL A 49 14.83 -9.71 -37.36
CA VAL A 49 14.36 -8.32 -37.47
C VAL A 49 12.84 -8.29 -37.52
N ASP A 50 12.23 -7.35 -36.81
CA ASP A 50 10.79 -7.08 -36.87
C ASP A 50 10.49 -5.57 -36.89
N VAL A 51 9.43 -5.16 -37.59
CA VAL A 51 9.11 -3.73 -37.84
C VAL A 51 7.69 -3.40 -37.43
N HIS A 52 7.50 -2.19 -36.90
CA HIS A 52 6.23 -1.74 -36.34
C HIS A 52 5.99 -0.25 -36.62
N SER A 53 4.79 0.07 -37.10
CA SER A 53 4.37 1.44 -37.38
C SER A 53 3.53 2.05 -36.24
N PHE A 54 3.84 3.30 -35.88
CA PHE A 54 3.13 4.06 -34.84
C PHE A 54 2.81 5.49 -35.26
N GLY A 55 1.72 6.05 -34.73
CA GLY A 55 1.38 7.46 -34.87
C GLY A 55 2.26 8.36 -34.00
N GLY A 56 2.95 9.31 -34.62
CA GLY A 56 3.74 10.34 -33.94
C GLY A 56 3.05 11.71 -33.93
N ASP A 57 3.59 12.63 -33.13
CA ASP A 57 3.12 14.02 -33.10
C ASP A 57 3.54 14.71 -34.42
N GLY A 58 2.66 14.65 -35.42
CA GLY A 58 2.81 15.27 -36.74
C GLY A 58 3.13 14.33 -37.90
N ALA A 59 3.86 13.23 -37.66
CA ALA A 59 4.18 12.23 -38.69
C ALA A 59 4.28 10.82 -38.09
N PRO A 60 3.98 9.76 -38.86
CA PRO A 60 4.23 8.38 -38.45
C PRO A 60 5.70 8.14 -38.10
N TYR A 61 5.96 7.17 -37.22
CA TYR A 61 7.30 6.65 -37.01
C TYR A 61 7.32 5.12 -37.02
N GLU A 62 8.39 4.58 -37.58
CA GLU A 62 8.70 3.17 -37.63
C GLU A 62 9.68 2.81 -36.52
N GLU A 63 9.43 1.68 -35.86
CA GLU A 63 10.36 1.05 -34.93
C GLU A 63 10.84 -0.27 -35.54
N VAL A 64 12.15 -0.38 -35.78
CA VAL A 64 12.81 -1.61 -36.22
C VAL A 64 13.47 -2.24 -35.00
N SER A 65 12.96 -3.39 -34.60
CA SER A 65 13.54 -4.20 -33.53
C SER A 65 14.44 -5.28 -34.12
N LEU A 66 15.61 -5.49 -33.52
CA LEU A 66 16.61 -6.42 -34.01
C LEU A 66 17.18 -7.26 -32.87
N ARG A 67 17.47 -8.51 -33.18
CA ARG A 67 18.02 -9.49 -32.24
C ARG A 67 19.27 -10.14 -32.82
N ILE A 68 20.38 -10.02 -32.10
CA ILE A 68 21.70 -10.54 -32.48
C ILE A 68 22.13 -11.63 -31.50
N GLN A 69 22.64 -12.75 -32.00
CA GLN A 69 23.25 -13.80 -31.18
C GLN A 69 24.60 -13.34 -30.61
N SER A 70 24.72 -13.27 -29.28
CA SER A 70 25.92 -12.76 -28.61
C SER A 70 27.18 -13.56 -28.95
N ARG A 71 27.04 -14.88 -29.19
CA ARG A 71 28.15 -15.76 -29.59
C ARG A 71 28.79 -15.37 -30.93
N ASP A 72 28.09 -14.61 -31.76
CA ASP A 72 28.58 -14.17 -33.07
C ASP A 72 29.32 -12.81 -32.99
N LEU A 73 29.31 -12.16 -31.83
CA LEU A 73 30.04 -10.92 -31.55
C LEU A 73 31.37 -11.18 -30.83
N VAL A 74 32.34 -10.29 -31.03
CA VAL A 74 33.62 -10.32 -30.32
C VAL A 74 33.56 -9.34 -29.14
N PHE A 75 33.70 -9.87 -27.91
CA PHE A 75 33.74 -9.07 -26.70
C PHE A 75 35.18 -8.84 -26.26
N GLU A 76 35.60 -7.59 -26.27
CA GLU A 76 36.91 -7.13 -25.80
C GLU A 76 36.79 -6.52 -24.40
N SER A 77 37.83 -6.62 -23.58
CA SER A 77 37.90 -5.86 -22.32
C SER A 77 38.35 -4.44 -22.66
N GLU A 78 37.53 -3.45 -22.29
CA GLU A 78 37.86 -2.03 -22.47
C GLU A 78 38.62 -1.49 -21.25
N ASN A 79 38.31 -2.01 -20.05
CA ASN A 79 39.02 -1.79 -18.80
C ASN A 79 38.72 -2.95 -17.81
N ASP A 80 39.28 -2.89 -16.60
CA ASP A 80 39.08 -3.91 -15.54
C ASP A 80 37.60 -4.09 -15.12
N SER A 81 36.70 -3.19 -15.55
CA SER A 81 35.31 -3.16 -15.14
C SER A 81 34.32 -3.42 -16.28
N LEU A 82 34.73 -3.42 -17.56
CA LEU A 82 33.82 -3.46 -18.71
C LEU A 82 34.29 -4.40 -19.84
N ARG A 83 33.33 -5.10 -20.42
CA ARG A 83 33.43 -5.84 -21.69
C ARG A 83 32.57 -5.16 -22.75
N VAL A 84 33.13 -4.97 -23.94
CA VAL A 84 32.49 -4.26 -25.05
C VAL A 84 32.55 -5.09 -26.33
N ALA A 85 31.43 -5.18 -27.02
CA ALA A 85 31.36 -5.65 -28.41
C ALA A 85 30.90 -4.51 -29.31
N ARG A 86 31.33 -4.50 -30.57
CA ARG A 86 30.96 -3.48 -31.56
C ARG A 86 30.41 -4.12 -32.83
N TYR A 87 29.47 -3.46 -33.48
CA TYR A 87 28.91 -3.89 -34.76
C TYR A 87 28.39 -2.68 -35.56
N ARG A 88 28.22 -2.81 -36.88
CA ARG A 88 27.80 -1.73 -37.78
C ARG A 88 26.49 -2.08 -38.50
N PRO A 89 25.35 -1.49 -38.12
CA PRO A 89 24.15 -1.51 -38.93
C PRO A 89 24.25 -0.55 -40.13
N HIS A 90 23.79 -1.02 -41.28
CA HIS A 90 23.59 -0.26 -42.51
C HIS A 90 22.17 -0.50 -43.01
N LEU A 91 21.28 0.47 -42.81
CA LEU A 91 19.89 0.44 -43.24
C LEU A 91 19.68 1.34 -44.45
N MET A 92 19.29 0.75 -45.58
CA MET A 92 18.90 1.45 -46.80
C MET A 92 17.39 1.32 -47.00
N LEU A 93 16.70 2.44 -47.21
CA LEU A 93 15.27 2.50 -47.50
C LEU A 93 15.05 3.02 -48.91
N TYR A 94 14.34 2.23 -49.71
CA TYR A 94 13.93 2.55 -51.08
C TYR A 94 12.42 2.80 -51.11
N ASP A 95 11.94 3.78 -51.86
CA ASP A 95 10.50 3.94 -52.10
C ASP A 95 9.99 2.94 -53.16
N SER A 96 8.69 3.03 -53.45
CA SER A 96 8.02 2.23 -54.48
C SER A 96 8.55 2.44 -55.91
N GLU A 97 9.26 3.54 -56.19
CA GLU A 97 9.90 3.81 -57.49
C GLU A 97 11.33 3.23 -57.56
N GLY A 98 11.85 2.73 -56.43
CA GLY A 98 13.18 2.16 -56.30
C GLY A 98 14.25 3.21 -55.99
N ASP A 99 13.86 4.45 -55.69
CA ASP A 99 14.78 5.52 -55.32
C ASP A 99 15.16 5.40 -53.85
N LEU A 100 16.45 5.63 -53.56
CA LEU A 100 16.96 5.59 -52.18
C LEU A 100 16.49 6.83 -51.42
N VAL A 101 15.54 6.63 -50.51
CA VAL A 101 14.93 7.69 -49.68
C VAL A 101 15.77 7.97 -48.44
N ARG A 102 16.37 6.92 -47.87
CA ARG A 102 17.16 7.05 -46.64
C ARG A 102 18.28 6.04 -46.58
N ASN A 103 19.44 6.48 -46.12
CA ASN A 103 20.57 5.61 -45.80
C ASN A 103 21.07 5.96 -44.39
N ILE A 104 21.14 4.95 -43.53
CA ILE A 104 21.56 5.08 -42.13
C ILE A 104 22.67 4.08 -41.88
N GLU A 105 23.84 4.61 -41.57
CA GLU A 105 25.04 3.85 -41.22
C GLU A 105 25.59 4.38 -39.89
N GLY A 106 26.13 3.49 -39.06
CA GLY A 106 26.83 3.90 -37.85
C GLY A 106 27.35 2.71 -37.06
N GLU A 107 28.41 2.90 -36.29
CA GLU A 107 28.90 1.87 -35.36
C GLU A 107 28.10 1.91 -34.05
N ARG A 108 27.65 0.73 -33.61
CA ARG A 108 26.98 0.49 -32.34
C ARG A 108 27.91 -0.27 -31.41
N ARG A 109 27.77 0.00 -30.11
CA ARG A 109 28.55 -0.65 -29.03
C ARG A 109 27.60 -1.27 -28.01
N VAL A 110 27.91 -2.50 -27.62
CA VAL A 110 27.22 -3.27 -26.60
C VAL A 110 28.17 -3.41 -25.41
N VAL A 111 27.76 -2.94 -24.23
CA VAL A 111 28.61 -2.81 -23.03
C VAL A 111 28.04 -3.65 -21.88
N PHE A 112 28.87 -4.45 -21.23
CA PHE A 112 28.54 -5.20 -20.01
C PHE A 112 29.59 -5.00 -18.91
N PRO A 113 29.24 -5.08 -17.62
CA PRO A 113 30.21 -5.20 -16.54
C PRO A 113 31.13 -6.42 -16.74
N ALA A 114 32.38 -6.34 -16.29
CA ALA A 114 33.39 -7.39 -16.51
C ALA A 114 33.00 -8.76 -15.92
N ASP A 115 32.27 -8.76 -14.81
CA ASP A 115 31.78 -9.92 -14.07
C ASP A 115 30.36 -10.35 -14.46
N ALA A 116 29.68 -9.61 -15.34
CA ALA A 116 28.33 -9.95 -15.76
C ALA A 116 28.30 -11.13 -16.74
N ASN A 117 27.30 -12.01 -16.56
CA ASN A 117 26.96 -13.00 -17.56
C ASN A 117 26.39 -12.30 -18.81
N ILE A 118 27.06 -12.47 -19.94
CA ILE A 118 26.59 -11.94 -21.22
C ILE A 118 25.35 -12.75 -21.63
N PRO A 119 24.21 -12.10 -21.92
CA PRO A 119 23.01 -12.79 -22.36
C PRO A 119 23.28 -13.52 -23.68
N GLU A 120 22.59 -14.64 -23.93
CA GLU A 120 22.77 -15.37 -25.19
C GLU A 120 22.37 -14.55 -26.43
N GLN A 121 21.44 -13.60 -26.24
CA GLN A 121 20.87 -12.75 -27.29
C GLN A 121 20.89 -11.28 -26.84
N ILE A 122 21.16 -10.38 -27.78
CA ILE A 122 21.11 -8.93 -27.60
C ILE A 122 19.96 -8.38 -28.43
N ASP A 123 19.03 -7.68 -27.78
CA ASP A 123 17.90 -7.00 -28.40
C ASP A 123 18.22 -5.50 -28.55
N GLU A 124 17.99 -4.92 -29.72
CA GLU A 124 18.10 -3.49 -29.97
C GLU A 124 16.92 -2.95 -30.77
N ILE A 125 16.72 -1.63 -30.70
CA ILE A 125 15.64 -0.95 -31.39
C ILE A 125 16.18 0.32 -32.04
N ALA A 126 15.76 0.56 -33.28
CA ALA A 126 15.99 1.80 -33.97
C ALA A 126 14.66 2.44 -34.39
N ARG A 127 14.52 3.75 -34.18
CA ARG A 127 13.30 4.50 -34.51
C ARG A 127 13.55 5.49 -35.64
N PHE A 128 12.64 5.54 -36.62
CA PHE A 128 12.74 6.41 -37.78
C PHE A 128 11.39 7.10 -38.05
N ARG A 129 11.41 8.37 -38.44
CA ARG A 129 10.22 9.03 -39.01
C ARG A 129 10.19 8.83 -40.52
N LEU A 130 9.09 8.31 -41.04
CA LEU A 130 8.87 8.13 -42.47
C LEU A 130 7.51 8.71 -42.85
N ASP A 131 7.42 9.26 -44.06
CA ASP A 131 6.15 9.70 -44.62
C ASP A 131 5.30 8.48 -44.98
N PRO A 132 3.95 8.56 -44.93
CA PRO A 132 3.07 7.47 -45.34
C PRO A 132 3.39 6.95 -46.74
N GLY A 133 3.42 5.63 -46.93
CA GLY A 133 3.77 5.00 -48.20
C GLY A 133 4.42 3.63 -48.05
N ASP A 134 4.66 2.98 -49.19
CA ASP A 134 5.33 1.69 -49.27
C ASP A 134 6.83 1.85 -49.55
N TYR A 135 7.65 1.15 -48.77
CA TYR A 135 9.10 1.17 -48.85
C TYR A 135 9.67 -0.24 -48.83
N ILE A 136 10.86 -0.42 -49.43
CA ILE A 136 11.68 -1.62 -49.31
C ILE A 136 12.89 -1.27 -48.44
N ALA A 137 13.05 -1.97 -47.34
CA ALA A 137 14.15 -1.79 -46.42
C ALA A 137 15.17 -2.93 -46.58
N LYS A 138 16.45 -2.57 -46.70
CA LYS A 138 17.59 -3.49 -46.68
C LYS A 138 18.46 -3.17 -45.48
N LEU A 139 18.53 -4.07 -44.51
CA LEU A 139 19.35 -3.96 -43.32
C LEU A 139 20.53 -4.94 -43.42
N GLU A 140 21.74 -4.44 -43.37
CA GLU A 140 22.96 -5.23 -43.21
C GLU A 140 23.59 -4.94 -41.85
N ILE A 141 24.05 -5.97 -41.16
CA ILE A 141 24.79 -5.85 -39.91
C ILE A 141 26.13 -6.55 -40.05
N GLU A 142 27.22 -5.84 -39.72
CA GLU A 142 28.58 -6.37 -39.68
C GLU A 142 29.14 -6.35 -38.24
N ALA A 143 29.59 -7.49 -37.72
CA ALA A 143 30.27 -7.58 -36.43
C ALA A 143 31.73 -7.11 -36.53
N VAL A 144 32.10 -6.13 -35.70
CA VAL A 144 33.46 -5.59 -35.65
C VAL A 144 34.36 -6.58 -34.90
N GLY A 145 35.51 -6.90 -35.49
CA GLY A 145 36.54 -7.76 -34.90
C GLY A 145 36.60 -9.18 -35.48
N ASN A 146 35.49 -9.72 -36.01
CA ASN A 146 35.48 -11.00 -36.73
C ASN A 146 34.94 -10.90 -38.17
N GLY A 147 34.33 -9.76 -38.56
CA GLY A 147 33.84 -9.50 -39.90
C GLY A 147 32.62 -10.35 -40.31
N ARG A 148 31.96 -11.03 -39.36
CA ARG A 148 30.74 -11.79 -39.65
C ARG A 148 29.61 -10.81 -39.95
N SER A 149 28.85 -11.07 -41.01
CA SER A 149 27.76 -10.20 -41.41
C SER A 149 26.48 -10.97 -41.69
N ALA A 150 25.34 -10.31 -41.54
CA ALA A 150 24.05 -10.82 -41.97
C ALA A 150 23.17 -9.70 -42.52
N GLY A 151 22.35 -10.03 -43.51
CA GLY A 151 21.47 -9.09 -44.18
C GLY A 151 20.02 -9.57 -44.20
N SER A 152 19.09 -8.63 -44.05
CA SER A 152 17.65 -8.86 -44.18
C SER A 152 17.02 -7.80 -45.08
N GLU A 153 16.13 -8.23 -45.96
CA GLU A 153 15.32 -7.37 -46.82
C GLU A 153 13.84 -7.57 -46.46
N PHE A 154 13.13 -6.48 -46.18
CA PHE A 154 11.73 -6.52 -45.77
C PHE A 154 10.96 -5.30 -46.28
N ASN A 155 9.67 -5.48 -46.53
CA ASN A 155 8.77 -4.40 -46.95
C ASN A 155 8.27 -3.63 -45.72
N VAL A 156 8.19 -2.31 -45.83
CA VAL A 156 7.67 -1.40 -44.80
C VAL A 156 6.52 -0.60 -45.41
N SER A 157 5.31 -0.82 -44.93
CA SER A 157 4.11 -0.08 -45.36
C SER A 157 3.73 0.89 -44.24
N VAL A 158 4.09 2.16 -44.39
CA VAL A 158 3.82 3.21 -43.39
C VAL A 158 2.39 3.73 -43.58
N PRO A 159 1.47 3.48 -42.64
CA PRO A 159 0.09 3.92 -42.79
C PRO A 159 -0.04 5.42 -42.54
N GLU A 160 -1.04 6.03 -43.18
CA GLU A 160 -1.42 7.41 -42.90
C GLU A 160 -2.28 7.46 -41.62
N PHE A 161 -1.69 7.92 -40.53
CA PHE A 161 -2.41 8.20 -39.28
C PHE A 161 -3.11 9.59 -39.38
N SER A 162 -4.19 9.76 -40.17
CA SER A 162 -4.82 11.07 -40.45
C SER A 162 -6.29 11.27 -39.99
N THR A 163 -6.50 12.36 -39.25
CA THR A 163 -7.65 13.31 -39.19
C THR A 163 -9.05 12.79 -38.85
N GLY A 164 -9.24 12.19 -37.67
CA GLY A 164 -10.58 12.02 -37.07
C GLY A 164 -11.31 10.71 -37.36
N LYS A 165 -10.60 9.63 -37.72
CA LYS A 165 -11.12 8.26 -37.72
C LYS A 165 -10.34 7.41 -36.74
N LEU A 166 -11.05 6.60 -35.96
CA LEU A 166 -10.47 5.61 -35.06
C LEU A 166 -9.51 4.69 -35.83
N THR A 167 -8.25 4.64 -35.38
CA THR A 167 -7.20 3.78 -35.95
C THR A 167 -6.33 3.18 -34.85
N THR A 168 -5.58 2.12 -35.18
CA THR A 168 -4.67 1.43 -34.28
C THR A 168 -3.24 1.47 -34.82
N SER A 169 -2.23 1.40 -33.95
CA SER A 169 -0.87 1.05 -34.37
C SER A 169 -0.78 -0.41 -34.79
N ASP A 170 0.40 -0.81 -35.26
CA ASP A 170 0.76 -2.22 -35.29
C ASP A 170 0.80 -2.83 -33.89
N LEU A 171 0.58 -4.15 -33.82
CA LEU A 171 0.82 -4.93 -32.61
C LEU A 171 2.31 -5.12 -32.43
N PHE A 172 2.81 -4.76 -31.26
CA PHE A 172 4.21 -4.90 -30.89
C PHE A 172 4.35 -5.98 -29.80
N PHE A 173 4.99 -7.10 -30.11
CA PHE A 173 5.17 -8.17 -29.12
C PHE A 173 6.33 -7.86 -28.17
N VAL A 174 6.07 -8.03 -26.88
CA VAL A 174 6.95 -7.65 -25.79
C VAL A 174 7.45 -8.91 -25.09
N ARG A 175 8.76 -9.07 -25.00
CA ARG A 175 9.39 -10.14 -24.23
C ARG A 175 9.34 -9.83 -22.74
N GLU A 176 9.70 -8.61 -22.34
CA GLU A 176 9.83 -8.21 -20.93
C GLU A 176 9.47 -6.73 -20.72
N VAL A 177 8.91 -6.42 -19.54
CA VAL A 177 8.54 -5.07 -19.11
C VAL A 177 9.36 -4.71 -17.87
N ASN A 178 10.06 -3.58 -17.91
CA ASN A 178 10.98 -3.09 -16.88
C ASN A 178 12.04 -4.13 -16.46
N PRO A 179 12.87 -4.60 -17.41
CA PRO A 179 13.91 -5.59 -17.14
C PRO A 179 14.88 -5.12 -16.05
N HIS A 180 15.30 -6.06 -15.20
CA HIS A 180 16.19 -5.76 -14.07
C HIS A 180 17.60 -5.33 -14.50
N ASN A 181 18.02 -5.78 -15.68
CA ASN A 181 19.28 -5.42 -16.31
C ASN A 181 19.02 -5.27 -17.82
N PRO A 182 18.68 -4.06 -18.30
CA PRO A 182 18.10 -3.86 -19.63
C PRO A 182 19.05 -4.16 -20.82
N GLY A 183 20.28 -4.60 -20.57
CA GLY A 183 21.34 -4.59 -21.58
C GLY A 183 21.88 -3.17 -21.81
N PRO A 184 22.80 -2.98 -22.78
CA PRO A 184 23.47 -1.70 -22.99
C PRO A 184 22.62 -0.65 -23.73
N GLU A 185 22.69 0.61 -23.29
CA GLU A 185 21.98 1.77 -23.86
C GLU A 185 22.64 2.30 -25.16
N PRO A 186 21.83 2.79 -26.13
CA PRO A 186 21.41 4.20 -26.06
C PRO A 186 19.91 4.54 -26.20
N ASP A 187 19.02 3.63 -26.59
CA ASP A 187 17.58 3.98 -26.75
C ASP A 187 16.68 2.83 -26.27
N LEU A 188 16.63 2.62 -24.94
CA LEU A 188 15.66 1.72 -24.34
C LEU A 188 14.24 2.14 -24.73
N LEU A 189 13.43 1.19 -25.22
CA LEU A 189 12.05 1.44 -25.63
C LEU A 189 11.21 1.80 -24.41
N LYS A 190 11.12 3.10 -24.12
CA LYS A 190 10.24 3.62 -23.08
C LYS A 190 8.86 3.89 -23.67
N LYS A 191 7.88 3.05 -23.32
CA LYS A 191 6.46 3.26 -23.64
C LYS A 191 5.70 3.34 -22.32
N ASN A 192 4.92 4.40 -22.15
CA ASN A 192 4.15 4.63 -20.92
C ASN A 192 5.01 4.59 -19.63
N GLU A 193 6.17 5.25 -19.64
CA GLU A 193 7.17 5.26 -18.54
C GLU A 193 7.77 3.88 -18.18
N GLN A 194 7.45 2.83 -18.94
CA GLN A 194 8.00 1.50 -18.79
C GLN A 194 9.01 1.18 -19.89
N VAL A 195 10.10 0.50 -19.54
CA VAL A 195 11.08 -0.01 -20.50
C VAL A 195 10.57 -1.35 -21.05
N LEU A 196 10.42 -1.47 -22.36
CA LEU A 196 9.96 -2.68 -23.03
C LEU A 196 11.12 -3.35 -23.77
N LEU A 197 11.28 -4.67 -23.60
CA LEU A 197 12.17 -5.47 -24.43
C LEU A 197 11.36 -6.15 -25.55
N PRO A 198 11.74 -6.01 -26.83
CA PRO A 198 11.00 -6.57 -27.95
C PRO A 198 11.07 -8.10 -28.01
N LEU A 199 10.12 -8.72 -28.72
CA LEU A 199 10.19 -10.11 -29.16
C LEU A 199 10.20 -10.21 -30.70
N PRO A 200 11.33 -9.90 -31.38
CA PRO A 200 11.38 -9.81 -32.84
C PRO A 200 11.11 -11.14 -33.55
N SER A 201 11.41 -12.27 -32.90
CA SER A 201 11.13 -13.60 -33.46
C SER A 201 9.63 -13.90 -33.57
N ARG A 202 8.79 -13.21 -32.77
CA ARG A 202 7.38 -13.55 -32.54
C ARG A 202 7.19 -15.03 -32.17
N ILE A 203 8.21 -15.61 -31.54
CA ILE A 203 8.21 -16.99 -31.07
C ILE A 203 8.15 -16.95 -29.54
N VAL A 204 7.08 -17.51 -29.00
CA VAL A 204 6.81 -17.62 -27.56
C VAL A 204 7.03 -19.07 -27.15
N PRO A 205 7.88 -19.37 -26.17
CA PRO A 205 8.01 -20.75 -25.68
C PRO A 205 6.69 -21.25 -25.08
N ALA A 206 6.40 -22.54 -25.24
CA ALA A 206 5.20 -23.17 -24.71
C ALA A 206 5.12 -23.00 -23.18
N GLY A 207 3.94 -22.63 -22.68
CA GLY A 207 3.74 -22.31 -21.26
C GLY A 207 4.02 -20.84 -20.90
N GLU A 208 4.76 -20.09 -21.73
CA GLU A 208 5.00 -18.67 -21.49
C GLU A 208 3.79 -17.79 -21.86
N SER A 209 3.78 -16.58 -21.30
CA SER A 209 2.76 -15.59 -21.62
C SER A 209 3.20 -14.72 -22.79
N LEU A 210 2.29 -14.47 -23.72
CA LEU A 210 2.49 -13.47 -24.76
C LEU A 210 2.10 -12.11 -24.20
N ARG A 211 2.99 -11.12 -24.31
CA ARG A 211 2.68 -9.72 -24.04
C ARG A 211 2.72 -8.91 -25.33
N TRP A 212 1.89 -7.89 -25.40
CA TRP A 212 1.82 -7.00 -26.55
C TRP A 212 1.55 -5.56 -26.14
N TYR A 213 1.98 -4.65 -27.01
CA TYR A 213 1.72 -3.24 -26.95
C TYR A 213 0.94 -2.79 -28.19
N VAL A 214 -0.06 -1.92 -27.98
CA VAL A 214 -0.85 -1.31 -29.06
C VAL A 214 -1.34 0.07 -28.67
N GLU A 215 -1.39 0.98 -29.63
CA GLU A 215 -1.88 2.34 -29.46
C GLU A 215 -3.18 2.55 -30.25
N LEU A 216 -4.12 3.28 -29.65
CA LEU A 216 -5.34 3.76 -30.29
C LEU A 216 -5.23 5.26 -30.51
N TYR A 217 -5.70 5.70 -31.68
CA TYR A 217 -5.73 7.09 -32.08
C TYR A 217 -7.16 7.51 -32.44
N GLU A 218 -7.49 8.78 -32.17
CA GLU A 218 -8.75 9.42 -32.59
C GLU A 218 -10.01 8.77 -31.99
N ILE A 219 -9.98 8.48 -30.68
CA ILE A 219 -11.11 7.84 -29.95
C ILE A 219 -12.31 8.80 -29.79
N GLY A 220 -12.08 10.11 -29.71
CA GLY A 220 -13.11 11.15 -29.74
C GLY A 220 -13.96 11.29 -28.47
N GLN A 221 -13.37 11.11 -27.28
CA GLN A 221 -14.06 11.09 -25.97
C GLN A 221 -15.29 10.16 -25.91
N LEU A 222 -15.30 9.08 -26.69
CA LEU A 222 -16.36 8.09 -26.66
C LEU A 222 -16.02 6.95 -25.69
N ALA A 223 -17.06 6.40 -25.05
CA ALA A 223 -16.95 5.09 -24.45
C ALA A 223 -16.62 4.07 -25.55
N HIS A 224 -15.66 3.19 -25.27
CA HIS A 224 -15.17 2.26 -26.26
C HIS A 224 -14.89 0.90 -25.64
N THR A 225 -15.00 -0.12 -26.49
CA THR A 225 -14.72 -1.51 -26.14
C THR A 225 -13.54 -1.98 -26.94
N VAL A 226 -12.57 -2.60 -26.27
CA VAL A 226 -11.43 -3.26 -26.90
C VAL A 226 -11.55 -4.75 -26.66
N ARG A 227 -11.47 -5.54 -27.73
CA ARG A 227 -11.51 -6.99 -27.70
C ARG A 227 -10.18 -7.54 -28.24
N PHE A 228 -9.54 -8.39 -27.45
CA PHE A 228 -8.31 -9.11 -27.78
C PHE A 228 -8.66 -10.57 -28.06
N LEU A 229 -8.28 -11.06 -29.23
CA LEU A 229 -8.58 -12.40 -29.72
C LEU A 229 -7.28 -13.10 -30.08
N VAL A 230 -7.07 -14.32 -29.59
CA VAL A 230 -6.07 -15.23 -30.17
C VAL A 230 -6.81 -16.24 -31.02
N LEU A 231 -6.44 -16.31 -32.30
CA LEU A 231 -7.03 -17.20 -33.28
C LEU A 231 -6.06 -18.33 -33.58
N ASP A 232 -6.55 -19.57 -33.65
CA ASP A 232 -5.78 -20.69 -34.18
C ASP A 232 -5.66 -20.60 -35.72
N ARG A 233 -4.82 -21.45 -36.32
CA ARG A 233 -4.66 -21.51 -37.79
C ARG A 233 -5.92 -21.93 -38.56
N PHE A 234 -6.96 -22.38 -37.87
CA PHE A 234 -8.26 -22.72 -38.45
C PHE A 234 -9.28 -21.58 -38.33
N GLY A 235 -8.91 -20.48 -37.66
CA GLY A 235 -9.70 -19.27 -37.44
C GLY A 235 -10.60 -19.32 -36.20
N ASN A 236 -10.49 -20.33 -35.33
CA ASN A 236 -11.27 -20.41 -34.10
C ASN A 236 -10.68 -19.46 -33.05
N ALA A 237 -11.52 -18.70 -32.33
CA ALA A 237 -11.08 -17.88 -31.22
C ALA A 237 -10.79 -18.73 -29.97
N VAL A 238 -9.51 -19.01 -29.72
CA VAL A 238 -9.03 -19.83 -28.60
C VAL A 238 -8.74 -19.04 -27.32
N PHE A 239 -8.67 -17.71 -27.43
CA PHE A 239 -8.66 -16.79 -26.30
C PHE A 239 -9.43 -15.53 -26.67
N THR A 240 -10.28 -15.05 -25.76
CA THR A 240 -11.01 -13.80 -25.92
C THR A 240 -10.97 -13.01 -24.62
N HIS A 241 -10.54 -11.76 -24.69
CA HIS A 241 -10.62 -10.81 -23.58
C HIS A 241 -11.26 -9.52 -24.07
N GLU A 242 -12.31 -9.05 -23.39
CA GLU A 242 -13.02 -7.82 -23.75
C GLU A 242 -13.01 -6.86 -22.57
N ARG A 243 -12.71 -5.59 -22.85
CA ARG A 243 -12.67 -4.53 -21.85
C ARG A 243 -13.42 -3.31 -22.34
N ALA A 244 -14.36 -2.85 -21.52
CA ALA A 244 -15.08 -1.59 -21.74
C ALA A 244 -14.36 -0.47 -20.98
N PHE A 245 -14.18 0.66 -21.65
CA PHE A 245 -13.57 1.85 -21.08
C PHE A 245 -14.57 3.01 -21.07
N PRO A 246 -14.64 3.77 -19.96
CA PRO A 246 -15.38 5.02 -19.94
C PRO A 246 -14.71 6.06 -20.85
N THR A 247 -15.33 7.22 -21.02
CA THR A 247 -14.82 8.28 -21.91
C THR A 247 -13.38 8.67 -21.53
N TYR A 248 -12.44 8.45 -22.44
CA TYR A 248 -11.00 8.66 -22.27
C TYR A 248 -10.50 9.82 -23.16
N ARG A 249 -9.25 10.25 -22.98
CA ARG A 249 -8.56 11.19 -23.88
C ARG A 249 -8.43 10.60 -25.30
N ASP A 250 -8.21 11.45 -26.32
CA ASP A 250 -8.21 11.07 -27.76
C ASP A 250 -7.20 9.99 -28.19
N ARG A 251 -6.23 9.62 -27.33
CA ARG A 251 -5.25 8.55 -27.55
C ARG A 251 -5.25 7.60 -26.35
N ALA A 252 -5.21 6.30 -26.60
CA ALA A 252 -5.03 5.27 -25.57
C ALA A 252 -3.84 4.36 -25.92
N ARG A 253 -3.17 3.83 -24.90
CA ARG A 253 -2.00 2.96 -25.05
C ARG A 253 -2.18 1.78 -24.13
N PHE A 254 -2.01 0.57 -24.68
CA PHE A 254 -2.23 -0.66 -23.93
C PHE A 254 -0.96 -1.50 -23.93
N ILE A 255 -0.55 -1.92 -22.74
CA ILE A 255 0.37 -3.03 -22.54
C ILE A 255 -0.48 -4.13 -21.91
N GLU A 256 -0.74 -5.19 -22.66
CA GLU A 256 -1.59 -6.31 -22.24
C GLU A 256 -0.82 -7.61 -22.41
N GLY A 257 -1.33 -8.68 -21.80
CA GLY A 257 -0.75 -10.00 -21.95
C GLY A 257 -1.76 -11.09 -21.67
N ALA A 258 -1.53 -12.25 -22.27
CA ALA A 258 -2.30 -13.45 -22.04
C ALA A 258 -1.37 -14.62 -21.72
N ALA A 259 -1.73 -15.38 -20.70
CA ALA A 259 -1.12 -16.67 -20.44
C ALA A 259 -1.63 -17.67 -21.49
N LEU A 260 -0.75 -18.07 -22.41
CA LEU A 260 -1.09 -18.98 -23.50
C LEU A 260 -0.83 -20.45 -23.14
N ARG A 261 -0.69 -20.73 -21.84
CA ARG A 261 -0.34 -22.06 -21.30
C ARG A 261 -1.30 -23.19 -21.66
N TYR A 262 -2.51 -22.87 -22.12
CA TYR A 262 -3.52 -23.84 -22.52
C TYR A 262 -3.56 -24.08 -24.03
N LEU A 263 -2.71 -23.39 -24.80
CA LEU A 263 -2.65 -23.52 -26.25
C LEU A 263 -1.50 -24.45 -26.64
N PRO A 264 -1.73 -25.47 -27.49
CA PRO A 264 -0.66 -26.33 -27.97
C PRO A 264 0.36 -25.55 -28.83
N PRO A 265 1.60 -26.03 -28.98
CA PRO A 265 2.55 -25.44 -29.93
C PRO A 265 2.00 -25.44 -31.36
N ASP A 266 1.75 -24.25 -31.89
CA ASP A 266 1.24 -24.00 -33.25
C ASP A 266 1.43 -22.52 -33.65
N LEU A 267 1.01 -22.18 -34.87
CA LEU A 267 0.87 -20.81 -35.36
C LEU A 267 -0.48 -20.22 -34.92
N TYR A 268 -0.43 -19.01 -34.37
CA TYR A 268 -1.59 -18.26 -33.89
C TYR A 268 -1.56 -16.82 -34.41
N THR A 269 -2.74 -16.19 -34.43
CA THR A 269 -2.89 -14.77 -34.76
C THR A 269 -3.48 -14.02 -33.56
N LEU A 270 -2.78 -13.01 -33.06
CA LEU A 270 -3.37 -12.04 -32.13
C LEU A 270 -4.12 -10.99 -32.96
N ARG A 271 -5.40 -10.81 -32.71
CA ARG A 271 -6.23 -9.75 -33.28
C ARG A 271 -6.76 -8.84 -32.18
N VAL A 272 -6.65 -7.53 -32.40
CA VAL A 272 -7.23 -6.51 -31.53
C VAL A 272 -8.31 -5.78 -32.30
N GLU A 273 -9.52 -5.79 -31.77
CA GLU A 273 -10.70 -5.13 -32.34
C GLU A 273 -11.16 -4.03 -31.39
N VAL A 274 -11.43 -2.86 -31.92
CA VAL A 274 -11.83 -1.68 -31.16
C VAL A 274 -13.14 -1.16 -31.71
N LYS A 275 -14.07 -0.84 -30.82
CA LYS A 275 -15.35 -0.23 -31.17
C LYS A 275 -15.62 1.00 -30.31
N ALA A 276 -15.80 2.16 -30.93
CA ALA A 276 -16.13 3.42 -30.27
C ALA A 276 -17.34 4.06 -30.98
N GLY A 277 -18.52 3.99 -30.36
CA GLY A 277 -19.78 4.38 -31.00
C GLY A 277 -20.05 3.57 -32.28
N SER A 278 -20.14 4.25 -33.43
CA SER A 278 -20.30 3.64 -34.76
C SER A 278 -18.98 3.32 -35.47
N HIS A 279 -17.83 3.70 -34.90
CA HIS A 279 -16.53 3.49 -35.50
C HIS A 279 -15.89 2.20 -34.98
N SER A 280 -15.15 1.52 -35.85
CA SER A 280 -14.38 0.33 -35.51
C SER A 280 -13.03 0.33 -36.20
N ALA A 281 -12.02 -0.19 -35.52
CA ALA A 281 -10.69 -0.43 -36.06
C ALA A 281 -10.19 -1.80 -35.61
N SER A 282 -9.31 -2.43 -36.39
CA SER A 282 -8.65 -3.67 -35.99
C SER A 282 -7.22 -3.77 -36.50
N THR A 283 -6.40 -4.50 -35.77
CA THR A 283 -5.04 -4.86 -36.15
C THR A 283 -4.78 -6.31 -35.76
N GLU A 284 -3.95 -7.02 -36.53
CA GLU A 284 -3.65 -8.43 -36.28
C GLU A 284 -2.20 -8.77 -36.61
N ARG A 285 -1.63 -9.72 -35.87
CA ARG A 285 -0.24 -10.15 -36.05
C ARG A 285 -0.05 -11.61 -35.66
N ASP A 286 0.67 -12.34 -36.51
CA ASP A 286 0.95 -13.76 -36.31
C ASP A 286 2.15 -13.96 -35.38
N PHE A 287 2.05 -14.97 -34.54
CA PHE A 287 3.10 -15.45 -33.65
C PHE A 287 3.05 -16.98 -33.55
N ARG A 288 4.15 -17.58 -33.09
CA ARG A 288 4.25 -19.03 -32.93
C ARG A 288 4.50 -19.39 -31.47
N ILE A 289 3.76 -20.38 -30.98
CA ILE A 289 4.10 -21.04 -29.73
C ILE A 289 5.07 -22.17 -30.05
N ASP A 290 6.28 -22.12 -29.48
CA ASP A 290 7.38 -23.04 -29.77
C ASP A 290 7.65 -23.98 -28.60
N GLY A 291 7.90 -25.25 -28.90
CA GLY A 291 8.03 -26.31 -27.92
C GLY A 291 8.10 -27.66 -28.64
N PRO A 292 8.34 -28.77 -27.92
CA PRO A 292 8.13 -30.08 -28.51
C PRO A 292 6.70 -30.09 -29.04
N ALA A 293 6.53 -30.27 -30.35
CA ALA A 293 5.20 -30.40 -30.94
C ALA A 293 4.49 -31.43 -30.08
N GLY A 294 3.45 -31.04 -29.36
CA GLY A 294 2.76 -31.95 -28.46
C GLY A 294 2.40 -33.15 -29.30
N GLU A 295 3.10 -34.28 -29.09
CA GLU A 295 2.78 -35.49 -29.81
C GLU A 295 1.35 -35.77 -29.43
N VAL A 296 0.49 -35.76 -30.44
CA VAL A 296 -0.91 -36.08 -30.24
C VAL A 296 -0.93 -37.39 -29.48
N SER A 297 -1.58 -37.36 -28.32
CA SER A 297 -1.55 -38.45 -27.35
C SER A 297 -1.75 -39.79 -28.05
N GLU A 298 -1.01 -40.82 -27.64
CA GLU A 298 -1.24 -42.19 -28.10
C GLU A 298 -2.70 -42.64 -27.86
N ALA A 299 -3.42 -41.95 -26.95
CA ALA A 299 -4.85 -42.11 -26.72
C ALA A 299 -5.75 -41.66 -27.89
N PHE A 300 -5.30 -40.75 -28.77
CA PHE A 300 -6.07 -40.23 -29.91
C PHE A 300 -6.05 -41.21 -31.11
N THR A 301 -6.43 -42.43 -30.81
CA THR A 301 -6.50 -43.57 -31.73
C THR A 301 -7.55 -43.38 -32.83
N GLU A 302 -7.52 -44.19 -33.89
CA GLU A 302 -8.54 -44.13 -34.97
C GLU A 302 -10.00 -44.21 -34.45
N PRO A 303 -10.35 -45.09 -33.49
CA PRO A 303 -11.68 -45.08 -32.88
C PRO A 303 -12.05 -43.74 -32.23
N MET A 304 -11.10 -43.10 -31.55
CA MET A 304 -11.31 -41.81 -30.89
C MET A 304 -11.43 -40.65 -31.90
N GLN A 305 -10.71 -40.72 -33.02
CA GLN A 305 -10.88 -39.78 -34.13
C GLN A 305 -12.27 -39.90 -34.77
N ALA A 306 -12.74 -41.14 -34.99
CA ALA A 306 -14.08 -41.39 -35.51
C ALA A 306 -15.17 -40.92 -34.53
N LEU A 307 -14.97 -41.09 -33.23
CA LEU A 307 -15.83 -40.54 -32.19
C LEU A 307 -15.87 -39.01 -32.25
N GLY A 308 -14.70 -38.35 -32.33
CA GLY A 308 -14.61 -36.89 -32.49
C GLY A 308 -15.37 -36.36 -33.71
N GLN A 309 -15.31 -37.08 -34.84
CA GLN A 309 -16.10 -36.73 -36.04
C GLN A 309 -17.61 -36.84 -35.80
N ARG A 310 -18.08 -37.87 -35.09
CA ARG A 310 -19.50 -38.04 -34.76
C ARG A 310 -19.99 -36.97 -33.80
N ILE A 311 -19.20 -36.62 -32.79
CA ILE A 311 -19.51 -35.53 -31.86
C ILE A 311 -19.70 -34.21 -32.63
N LEU A 312 -18.84 -33.90 -33.61
CA LEU A 312 -19.00 -32.72 -34.48
C LEU A 312 -20.26 -32.78 -35.35
N GLN A 313 -20.66 -33.96 -35.81
CA GLN A 313 -21.87 -34.12 -36.63
C GLN A 313 -23.15 -33.91 -35.82
N GLU A 314 -23.16 -34.37 -34.56
CA GLU A 314 -24.32 -34.28 -33.68
C GLU A 314 -24.45 -32.90 -33.02
N PHE A 315 -23.33 -32.35 -32.53
CA PHE A 315 -23.32 -31.15 -31.67
C PHE A 315 -22.71 -29.91 -32.32
N SER A 316 -22.37 -29.94 -33.61
CA SER A 316 -21.79 -28.79 -34.34
C SER A 316 -22.38 -28.62 -35.75
N THR A 317 -21.71 -27.82 -36.59
CA THR A 317 -22.14 -27.55 -37.97
C THR A 317 -21.61 -28.61 -38.94
N SER A 318 -22.38 -28.88 -40.00
CA SER A 318 -21.96 -29.79 -41.07
C SER A 318 -20.65 -29.35 -41.76
N ASP A 319 -20.39 -28.04 -41.79
CA ASP A 319 -19.13 -27.47 -42.27
C ASP A 319 -17.94 -27.88 -41.40
N ALA A 320 -18.07 -27.76 -40.07
CA ALA A 320 -17.00 -28.14 -39.14
C ALA A 320 -16.65 -29.63 -39.25
N ALA A 321 -17.66 -30.52 -39.33
CA ALA A 321 -17.45 -31.95 -39.51
C ALA A 321 -16.77 -32.28 -40.86
N SER A 322 -17.12 -31.53 -41.92
CA SER A 322 -16.51 -31.69 -43.25
C SER A 322 -15.05 -31.24 -43.27
N ARG A 323 -14.75 -30.10 -42.61
CA ARG A 323 -13.39 -29.59 -42.45
C ARG A 323 -12.53 -30.58 -41.67
N TYR A 324 -13.01 -31.07 -40.52
CA TYR A 324 -12.31 -32.07 -39.70
C TYR A 324 -11.94 -33.33 -40.49
N ALA A 325 -12.86 -33.86 -41.31
CA ALA A 325 -12.62 -35.08 -42.08
C ALA A 325 -11.46 -34.94 -43.09
N GLY A 326 -11.25 -33.74 -43.62
CA GLY A 326 -10.21 -33.42 -44.59
C GLY A 326 -8.81 -33.18 -44.00
N LEU A 327 -8.68 -33.14 -42.67
CA LEU A 327 -7.41 -32.94 -41.97
C LEU A 327 -6.70 -34.27 -41.69
N ASP A 328 -5.38 -34.22 -41.53
CA ASP A 328 -4.58 -35.36 -41.04
C ASP A 328 -4.73 -35.55 -39.53
N ALA A 329 -4.20 -36.64 -38.96
CA ALA A 329 -4.42 -36.96 -37.54
C ALA A 329 -3.91 -35.85 -36.57
N PRO A 330 -2.71 -35.26 -36.78
CA PRO A 330 -2.25 -34.12 -35.99
C PRO A 330 -3.17 -32.90 -36.08
N ASP A 331 -3.58 -32.51 -37.29
CA ASP A 331 -4.43 -31.34 -37.47
C ASP A 331 -5.87 -31.59 -37.04
N ARG A 332 -6.36 -32.84 -37.08
CA ARG A 332 -7.64 -33.23 -36.47
C ARG A 332 -7.66 -32.97 -34.97
N ALA A 333 -6.61 -33.38 -34.26
CA ALA A 333 -6.52 -33.12 -32.82
C ALA A 333 -6.59 -31.61 -32.55
N ARG A 334 -5.75 -30.82 -33.25
CA ARG A 334 -5.67 -29.36 -33.05
C ARG A 334 -6.98 -28.67 -33.40
N PHE A 335 -7.59 -29.04 -34.53
CA PHE A 335 -8.89 -28.52 -34.95
C PHE A 335 -9.96 -28.83 -33.92
N LEU A 336 -10.02 -30.07 -33.43
CA LEU A 336 -11.04 -30.48 -32.45
C LEU A 336 -10.90 -29.66 -31.16
N TYR A 337 -9.67 -29.50 -30.67
CA TYR A 337 -9.41 -28.71 -29.46
C TYR A 337 -9.78 -27.24 -29.65
N GLY A 338 -9.29 -26.58 -30.71
CA GLY A 338 -9.58 -25.16 -30.98
C GLY A 338 -11.07 -24.89 -31.25
N HIS A 339 -11.72 -25.79 -32.00
CA HIS A 339 -13.15 -25.69 -32.30
C HIS A 339 -14.03 -25.72 -31.06
N TRP A 340 -13.75 -26.66 -30.15
CA TRP A 340 -14.50 -26.77 -28.89
C TRP A 340 -14.08 -25.70 -27.90
N LEU A 341 -12.82 -25.26 -27.88
CA LEU A 341 -12.38 -24.20 -26.98
C LEU A 341 -13.11 -22.87 -27.27
N GLU A 342 -13.45 -22.59 -28.53
CA GLU A 342 -14.26 -21.44 -28.93
C GLU A 342 -15.74 -21.58 -28.53
N ARG A 343 -16.32 -22.78 -28.63
CA ARG A 343 -17.78 -23.00 -28.52
C ARG A 343 -18.24 -23.53 -27.18
N GLN A 344 -17.51 -24.49 -26.62
CA GLN A 344 -17.76 -25.14 -25.34
C GLN A 344 -16.42 -25.32 -24.59
N PRO A 345 -15.87 -24.24 -24.00
CA PRO A 345 -14.54 -24.26 -23.39
C PRO A 345 -14.36 -25.34 -22.33
N LEU A 346 -15.40 -25.59 -21.51
CA LEU A 346 -15.37 -26.62 -20.46
C LEU A 346 -15.27 -28.03 -21.05
N PHE A 347 -15.99 -28.35 -22.13
CA PHE A 347 -15.85 -29.63 -22.82
C PHE A 347 -14.47 -29.80 -23.45
N ALA A 348 -13.96 -28.74 -24.08
CA ALA A 348 -12.62 -28.74 -24.66
C ALA A 348 -11.54 -29.01 -23.61
N GLN A 349 -11.63 -28.33 -22.46
CA GLN A 349 -10.70 -28.45 -21.36
C GLN A 349 -10.86 -29.78 -20.60
N ALA A 350 -12.08 -30.24 -20.33
CA ALA A 350 -12.33 -31.44 -19.53
C ALA A 350 -12.09 -32.73 -20.31
N TYR A 351 -12.51 -32.82 -21.58
CA TYR A 351 -12.47 -34.07 -22.36
C TYR A 351 -11.49 -34.03 -23.52
N VAL A 352 -11.63 -33.05 -24.44
CA VAL A 352 -10.83 -33.03 -25.67
C VAL A 352 -9.34 -32.89 -25.36
N ALA A 353 -9.00 -32.11 -24.33
CA ALA A 353 -7.67 -32.01 -23.76
C ALA A 353 -7.08 -33.35 -23.31
N LEU A 354 -7.84 -34.13 -22.52
CA LEU A 354 -7.41 -35.45 -22.03
C LEU A 354 -7.20 -36.42 -23.20
N LEU A 355 -8.09 -36.33 -24.19
CA LEU A 355 -8.07 -37.18 -25.37
C LEU A 355 -6.86 -36.89 -26.28
N THR A 356 -6.57 -35.62 -26.52
CA THR A 356 -5.52 -35.16 -27.45
C THR A 356 -4.16 -34.98 -26.78
N GLY A 357 -4.13 -34.83 -25.46
CA GLY A 357 -2.92 -34.54 -24.67
C GLY A 357 -2.52 -33.07 -24.63
N PHE A 358 -3.35 -32.14 -25.13
CA PHE A 358 -2.97 -30.72 -25.24
C PHE A 358 -3.14 -29.91 -23.96
N TYR A 359 -3.95 -30.38 -23.02
CA TYR A 359 -4.18 -29.64 -21.78
C TYR A 359 -4.34 -30.59 -20.58
N SER A 360 -3.93 -30.09 -19.42
CA SER A 360 -3.99 -30.83 -18.18
C SER A 360 -4.42 -29.96 -17.01
N HIS A 361 -5.28 -30.51 -16.16
CA HIS A 361 -6.01 -29.76 -15.16
C HIS A 361 -5.13 -29.33 -13.98
N GLU A 362 -5.07 -28.03 -13.76
CA GLU A 362 -4.39 -27.39 -12.63
C GLU A 362 -5.42 -26.79 -11.67
N VAL A 363 -5.13 -26.86 -10.38
CA VAL A 363 -5.90 -26.20 -9.33
C VAL A 363 -5.39 -24.78 -9.20
N SER A 364 -6.27 -23.79 -9.27
CA SER A 364 -5.93 -22.40 -8.98
C SER A 364 -6.35 -21.99 -7.57
N LEU A 365 -5.61 -21.05 -6.96
CA LEU A 365 -5.94 -20.47 -5.64
C LEU A 365 -7.36 -19.86 -5.58
N PRO A 366 -7.83 -19.11 -6.59
CA PRO A 366 -9.23 -18.68 -6.68
C PRO A 366 -10.21 -19.85 -6.63
N THR A 367 -10.01 -20.88 -7.45
CA THR A 367 -10.87 -22.08 -7.51
C THR A 367 -11.00 -22.74 -6.13
N ILE A 368 -9.92 -22.84 -5.36
CA ILE A 368 -9.96 -23.43 -4.01
C ILE A 368 -10.87 -22.66 -3.05
N ARG A 369 -10.87 -21.33 -3.14
CA ARG A 369 -11.72 -20.49 -2.28
C ARG A 369 -13.18 -20.77 -2.57
N GLU A 370 -13.55 -20.85 -3.84
CA GLU A 370 -14.92 -21.16 -4.30
C GLU A 370 -15.36 -22.55 -3.87
N LEU A 371 -14.49 -23.56 -4.03
CA LEU A 371 -14.73 -24.93 -3.56
C LEU A 371 -14.90 -25.01 -2.03
N GLY A 372 -14.30 -24.10 -1.27
CA GLY A 372 -14.27 -24.11 0.20
C GLY A 372 -15.51 -23.59 0.92
N HIS A 373 -16.48 -22.99 0.21
CA HIS A 373 -17.64 -22.29 0.79
C HIS A 373 -18.93 -23.11 0.94
N VAL A 374 -18.99 -24.35 0.46
CA VAL A 374 -20.27 -25.09 0.42
C VAL A 374 -20.39 -26.14 1.53
N LYS A 375 -21.02 -25.74 2.65
CA LYS A 375 -21.07 -26.57 3.88
C LYS A 375 -22.10 -27.70 3.91
N ASN A 376 -22.98 -27.90 2.93
CA ASN A 376 -24.03 -28.94 3.02
C ASN A 376 -24.61 -29.39 1.65
N LEU A 377 -24.04 -30.44 1.04
CA LEU A 377 -24.61 -31.04 -0.19
C LEU A 377 -24.89 -32.56 -0.12
N ARG A 378 -24.61 -33.24 1.00
CA ARG A 378 -24.87 -34.69 1.15
C ARG A 378 -26.34 -35.10 0.90
N LYS A 379 -27.30 -34.17 0.90
CA LYS A 379 -28.73 -34.40 0.61
C LYS A 379 -29.15 -34.25 -0.86
N ARG A 380 -28.24 -33.89 -1.77
CA ARG A 380 -28.59 -33.56 -3.16
C ARG A 380 -28.37 -34.69 -4.17
N VAL A 381 -27.66 -35.76 -3.81
CA VAL A 381 -27.25 -36.85 -4.74
C VAL A 381 -28.43 -37.50 -5.49
N ASP A 382 -29.64 -37.46 -4.92
CA ASP A 382 -30.84 -38.06 -5.50
C ASP A 382 -31.59 -37.17 -6.52
N LYS A 383 -31.09 -35.95 -6.82
CA LYS A 383 -31.68 -35.04 -7.81
C LYS A 383 -30.94 -35.08 -9.15
N THR A 384 -31.62 -34.69 -10.23
CA THR A 384 -30.98 -34.58 -11.56
C THR A 384 -29.81 -33.58 -11.51
N PHE A 385 -28.78 -33.75 -12.34
CA PHE A 385 -27.59 -32.90 -12.31
C PHE A 385 -27.90 -31.41 -12.52
N ALA A 386 -28.77 -31.09 -13.48
CA ALA A 386 -29.22 -29.72 -13.73
C ALA A 386 -29.86 -29.05 -12.50
N GLU A 387 -30.59 -29.80 -11.67
CA GLU A 387 -31.20 -29.29 -10.43
C GLU A 387 -30.19 -29.00 -9.31
N ARG A 388 -28.92 -29.35 -9.49
CA ARG A 388 -27.86 -29.24 -8.48
C ARG A 388 -26.89 -28.08 -8.69
N ILE A 389 -26.84 -27.52 -9.89
CA ILE A 389 -25.93 -26.42 -10.25
C ILE A 389 -26.46 -25.10 -9.64
N PRO A 390 -25.60 -24.22 -9.07
CA PRO A 390 -25.99 -22.86 -8.67
C PRO A 390 -26.51 -22.02 -9.86
N GLU A 391 -27.42 -21.07 -9.62
CA GLU A 391 -27.88 -20.13 -10.67
C GLU A 391 -26.73 -19.18 -11.06
N GLY A 392 -26.09 -19.43 -12.22
CA GLY A 392 -24.99 -18.62 -12.74
C GLY A 392 -24.31 -19.26 -13.96
N ASP A 393 -23.91 -20.53 -13.88
CA ASP A 393 -23.12 -21.25 -14.89
C ASP A 393 -23.79 -22.54 -15.41
N THR A 394 -25.13 -22.56 -15.46
CA THR A 394 -25.90 -23.77 -15.80
C THR A 394 -25.77 -24.21 -17.25
N LEU A 395 -25.59 -23.29 -18.22
CA LEU A 395 -25.74 -23.65 -19.63
C LEU A 395 -24.52 -24.38 -20.21
N GLY A 396 -23.31 -23.86 -20.00
CA GLY A 396 -22.08 -24.46 -20.56
C GLY A 396 -21.73 -25.80 -19.92
N VAL A 397 -22.03 -25.95 -18.63
CA VAL A 397 -21.83 -27.20 -17.88
C VAL A 397 -22.83 -28.27 -18.33
N VAL A 398 -24.11 -27.90 -18.51
CA VAL A 398 -25.14 -28.82 -19.03
C VAL A 398 -24.81 -29.25 -20.46
N ALA A 399 -24.43 -28.31 -21.34
CA ALA A 399 -24.06 -28.62 -22.72
C ALA A 399 -22.81 -29.52 -22.80
N SER A 400 -21.78 -29.24 -22.00
CA SER A 400 -20.57 -30.08 -21.95
C SER A 400 -20.89 -31.48 -21.45
N ARG A 401 -21.81 -31.60 -20.49
CA ARG A 401 -22.24 -32.90 -19.96
C ARG A 401 -23.13 -33.66 -20.92
N GLU A 402 -23.99 -33.00 -21.68
CA GLU A 402 -24.79 -33.64 -22.73
C GLU A 402 -23.91 -34.33 -23.78
N ILE A 403 -22.79 -33.69 -24.15
CA ILE A 403 -21.80 -34.28 -25.05
C ILE A 403 -21.07 -35.46 -24.38
N LEU A 404 -20.76 -35.37 -23.08
CA LEU A 404 -20.14 -36.47 -22.33
C LEU A 404 -21.08 -37.66 -22.12
N ASP A 405 -22.36 -37.41 -21.85
CA ASP A 405 -23.40 -38.44 -21.75
C ASP A 405 -23.53 -39.18 -23.09
N PHE A 406 -23.48 -38.47 -24.23
CA PHE A 406 -23.41 -39.11 -25.55
C PHE A 406 -22.19 -40.04 -25.70
N VAL A 407 -21.01 -39.62 -25.20
CA VAL A 407 -19.81 -40.47 -25.22
C VAL A 407 -19.97 -41.70 -24.32
N LEU A 408 -20.52 -41.52 -23.11
CA LEU A 408 -20.73 -42.60 -22.14
C LEU A 408 -21.85 -43.57 -22.55
N ASP A 409 -22.84 -43.11 -23.32
CA ASP A 409 -23.88 -43.98 -23.91
C ASP A 409 -23.28 -44.91 -24.98
N GLU A 410 -22.23 -44.47 -25.68
CA GLU A 410 -21.48 -45.32 -26.61
C GLU A 410 -20.49 -46.24 -25.90
N ASN A 411 -19.88 -45.77 -24.79
CA ASN A 411 -18.94 -46.54 -23.98
C ASN A 411 -19.01 -46.13 -22.49
N GLU A 412 -19.76 -46.88 -21.70
CA GLU A 412 -20.00 -46.59 -20.28
C GLU A 412 -18.74 -46.63 -19.39
N ASP A 413 -17.71 -47.33 -19.87
CA ASP A 413 -16.42 -47.52 -19.19
C ASP A 413 -15.30 -46.66 -19.80
N ASP A 414 -15.61 -45.60 -20.56
CA ASP A 414 -14.59 -44.70 -21.09
C ASP A 414 -13.89 -43.93 -19.94
N PRO A 415 -12.58 -44.18 -19.67
CA PRO A 415 -11.89 -43.54 -18.56
C PRO A 415 -11.67 -42.03 -18.78
N PHE A 416 -11.61 -41.56 -20.03
CA PHE A 416 -11.48 -40.14 -20.38
C PHE A 416 -12.78 -39.40 -20.11
N ALA A 417 -13.91 -39.96 -20.55
CA ALA A 417 -15.23 -39.36 -20.31
C ALA A 417 -15.58 -39.36 -18.82
N LEU A 418 -15.33 -40.45 -18.09
CA LEU A 418 -15.52 -40.51 -16.63
C LEU A 418 -14.64 -39.51 -15.87
N THR A 419 -13.41 -39.27 -16.33
CA THR A 419 -12.51 -38.28 -15.72
C THR A 419 -12.94 -36.86 -16.07
N ALA A 420 -13.38 -36.61 -17.30
CA ALA A 420 -13.95 -35.33 -17.72
C ALA A 420 -15.22 -34.98 -16.92
N ASP A 421 -16.10 -35.95 -16.70
CA ASP A 421 -17.30 -35.80 -15.86
C ASP A 421 -16.94 -35.45 -14.41
N ALA A 422 -15.87 -36.07 -13.89
CA ALA A 422 -15.37 -35.76 -12.57
C ALA A 422 -14.90 -34.30 -12.47
N LEU A 423 -14.10 -33.85 -13.44
CA LEU A 423 -13.53 -32.50 -13.47
C LEU A 423 -14.63 -31.44 -13.65
N LEU A 424 -15.59 -31.69 -14.53
CA LEU A 424 -16.74 -30.83 -14.75
C LEU A 424 -17.58 -30.68 -13.47
N ALA A 425 -17.82 -31.78 -12.75
CA ALA A 425 -18.53 -31.74 -11.47
C ALA A 425 -17.74 -30.98 -10.39
N LEU A 426 -16.40 -31.08 -10.39
CA LEU A 426 -15.56 -30.34 -9.46
C LEU A 426 -15.58 -28.84 -9.76
N GLU A 427 -15.54 -28.43 -11.02
CA GLU A 427 -15.57 -27.01 -11.42
C GLU A 427 -16.82 -26.28 -10.88
N VAL A 428 -17.98 -26.94 -10.88
CA VAL A 428 -19.23 -26.39 -10.34
C VAL A 428 -19.44 -26.64 -8.84
N GLY A 429 -18.41 -27.10 -8.12
CA GLY A 429 -18.42 -27.31 -6.68
C GLY A 429 -19.17 -28.58 -6.22
N LEU A 430 -19.51 -29.51 -7.11
CA LEU A 430 -20.15 -30.78 -6.79
C LEU A 430 -19.11 -31.83 -6.35
N LEU A 431 -18.42 -31.54 -5.25
CA LEU A 431 -17.28 -32.30 -4.71
C LEU A 431 -17.51 -33.81 -4.55
N SER A 432 -18.71 -34.21 -4.12
CA SER A 432 -19.03 -35.62 -3.89
C SER A 432 -19.24 -36.39 -5.19
N GLU A 433 -19.80 -35.72 -6.20
CA GLU A 433 -20.03 -36.32 -7.51
C GLU A 433 -18.73 -36.41 -8.29
N GLY A 434 -17.91 -35.35 -8.27
CA GLY A 434 -16.56 -35.36 -8.81
C GLY A 434 -15.69 -36.50 -8.27
N GLU A 435 -15.71 -36.73 -6.96
CA GLU A 435 -14.99 -37.87 -6.37
C GLU A 435 -15.52 -39.23 -6.85
N ILE A 436 -16.85 -39.40 -6.97
CA ILE A 436 -17.45 -40.66 -7.43
C ILE A 436 -16.97 -40.99 -8.84
N TYR A 437 -17.03 -40.01 -9.75
CA TYR A 437 -16.61 -40.21 -11.14
C TYR A 437 -15.10 -40.42 -11.25
N ALA A 438 -14.29 -39.66 -10.52
CA ALA A 438 -12.84 -39.86 -10.49
C ALA A 438 -12.47 -41.24 -9.92
N GLN A 439 -13.24 -41.73 -8.93
CA GLN A 439 -13.08 -43.06 -8.35
C GLN A 439 -13.54 -44.18 -9.30
N LYS A 440 -14.55 -43.94 -10.14
CA LYS A 440 -14.96 -44.86 -11.22
C LYS A 440 -13.88 -44.95 -12.28
N ALA A 441 -13.41 -43.82 -12.81
CA ALA A 441 -12.31 -43.77 -13.78
C ALA A 441 -11.07 -44.52 -13.28
N PHE A 442 -10.68 -44.30 -12.02
CA PHE A 442 -9.59 -45.04 -11.37
C PHE A 442 -9.83 -46.55 -11.28
N LYS A 443 -11.08 -47.00 -11.05
CA LYS A 443 -11.39 -48.44 -10.98
C LYS A 443 -11.30 -49.11 -12.36
N ILE A 444 -11.67 -48.39 -13.41
CA ILE A 444 -11.55 -48.86 -14.80
C ILE A 444 -10.06 -48.96 -15.19
N ASN A 445 -9.29 -47.91 -14.91
CA ASN A 445 -7.87 -47.88 -15.20
C ASN A 445 -7.08 -47.30 -14.02
N SER A 446 -6.48 -48.18 -13.22
CA SER A 446 -5.68 -47.80 -12.05
C SER A 446 -4.32 -47.21 -12.40
N GLU A 447 -3.90 -47.24 -13.66
CA GLU A 447 -2.68 -46.59 -14.15
C GLU A 447 -2.99 -45.25 -14.85
N PHE A 448 -4.25 -44.81 -14.84
CA PHE A 448 -4.66 -43.55 -15.46
C PHE A 448 -4.28 -42.35 -14.58
N ALA A 449 -3.18 -41.68 -14.94
CA ALA A 449 -2.66 -40.53 -14.20
C ALA A 449 -3.70 -39.42 -14.02
N ASP A 450 -4.51 -39.14 -15.05
CA ASP A 450 -5.53 -38.09 -15.03
C ASP A 450 -6.61 -38.32 -13.97
N ALA A 451 -7.00 -39.58 -13.74
CA ALA A 451 -7.93 -39.94 -12.67
C ALA A 451 -7.36 -39.66 -11.27
N TYR A 452 -6.05 -39.87 -11.06
CA TYR A 452 -5.39 -39.49 -9.80
C TYR A 452 -5.38 -37.98 -9.58
N ASN A 453 -5.11 -37.21 -10.63
CA ASN A 453 -5.17 -35.75 -10.55
C ASN A 453 -6.58 -35.27 -10.20
N ALA A 454 -7.62 -35.75 -10.90
CA ALA A 454 -9.01 -35.41 -10.60
C ALA A 454 -9.41 -35.77 -9.14
N ARG A 455 -8.93 -36.89 -8.61
CA ARG A 455 -9.13 -37.26 -7.19
C ARG A 455 -8.44 -36.30 -6.23
N GLY A 456 -7.23 -35.86 -6.54
CA GLY A 456 -6.52 -34.84 -5.76
C GLY A 456 -7.29 -33.51 -5.72
N ILE A 457 -7.83 -33.07 -6.86
CA ILE A 457 -8.68 -31.87 -6.95
C ILE A 457 -9.94 -32.01 -6.08
N ALA A 458 -10.57 -33.19 -6.09
CA ALA A 458 -11.73 -33.46 -5.22
C ALA A 458 -11.39 -33.35 -3.73
N GLN A 459 -10.21 -33.82 -3.32
CA GLN A 459 -9.73 -33.75 -1.93
C GLN A 459 -9.37 -32.33 -1.49
N ILE A 460 -8.80 -31.52 -2.39
CA ILE A 460 -8.64 -30.07 -2.18
C ILE A 460 -9.96 -29.44 -1.79
N GLY A 461 -11.04 -29.68 -2.55
CA GLY A 461 -12.34 -29.09 -2.23
C GLY A 461 -12.89 -29.50 -0.85
N ARG A 462 -12.52 -30.69 -0.35
CA ARG A 462 -12.88 -31.17 0.99
C ARG A 462 -12.00 -30.64 2.11
N LYS A 463 -10.94 -29.91 1.78
CA LYS A 463 -9.91 -29.44 2.72
C LYS A 463 -9.04 -30.59 3.28
N ASP A 464 -9.00 -31.72 2.56
CA ASP A 464 -8.16 -32.87 2.87
C ASP A 464 -6.79 -32.73 2.19
N TRP A 465 -6.08 -31.64 2.51
CA TRP A 465 -4.88 -31.17 1.79
C TRP A 465 -3.75 -32.20 1.74
N SER A 466 -3.58 -33.00 2.80
CA SER A 466 -2.55 -34.04 2.85
C SER A 466 -2.82 -35.17 1.87
N GLU A 467 -4.06 -35.65 1.80
CA GLU A 467 -4.38 -36.72 0.85
C GLU A 467 -4.32 -36.22 -0.59
N ALA A 468 -4.74 -34.96 -0.82
CA ALA A 468 -4.62 -34.32 -2.12
C ALA A 468 -3.17 -34.33 -2.64
N ALA A 469 -2.22 -33.92 -1.79
CA ALA A 469 -0.80 -33.93 -2.11
C ALA A 469 -0.29 -35.33 -2.50
N GLU A 470 -0.72 -36.39 -1.80
CA GLU A 470 -0.35 -37.77 -2.14
C GLU A 470 -0.92 -38.23 -3.49
N ARG A 471 -2.17 -37.84 -3.82
CA ARG A 471 -2.78 -38.17 -5.11
C ARG A 471 -2.07 -37.49 -6.26
N PHE A 472 -1.73 -36.21 -6.09
CA PHE A 472 -0.96 -35.46 -7.07
C PHE A 472 0.45 -36.03 -7.28
N GLN A 473 1.14 -36.40 -6.19
CA GLN A 473 2.43 -37.08 -6.27
C GLN A 473 2.32 -38.40 -7.07
N THR A 474 1.24 -39.15 -6.88
CA THR A 474 1.01 -40.40 -7.62
C THR A 474 0.77 -40.14 -9.10
N ALA A 475 -0.03 -39.13 -9.45
CA ALA A 475 -0.28 -38.73 -10.84
C ALA A 475 1.04 -38.33 -11.56
N ALA A 476 1.89 -37.53 -10.90
CA ALA A 476 3.20 -37.14 -11.42
C ALA A 476 4.13 -38.36 -11.64
N ARG A 477 4.05 -39.38 -10.78
CA ARG A 477 4.84 -40.61 -10.93
C ARG A 477 4.38 -41.48 -12.10
N LEU A 478 3.07 -41.56 -12.34
CA LEU A 478 2.48 -42.37 -13.42
C LEU A 478 2.72 -41.76 -14.81
N ARG A 479 2.82 -40.43 -14.89
CA ARG A 479 3.19 -39.71 -16.12
C ARG A 479 4.38 -38.78 -15.85
N PRO A 480 5.62 -39.30 -15.85
CA PRO A 480 6.82 -38.49 -15.69
C PRO A 480 6.89 -37.40 -16.77
N GLY A 481 7.09 -36.14 -16.37
CA GLY A 481 7.07 -34.98 -17.27
C GLY A 481 5.73 -34.23 -17.28
N TRP A 482 4.68 -34.76 -16.64
CA TRP A 482 3.44 -34.04 -16.43
C TRP A 482 3.55 -33.08 -15.24
N VAL A 483 3.57 -31.77 -15.51
CA VAL A 483 3.88 -30.73 -14.51
C VAL A 483 2.69 -30.37 -13.63
N ALA A 484 1.46 -30.39 -14.15
CA ALA A 484 0.27 -29.94 -13.42
C ALA A 484 0.07 -30.61 -12.06
N PRO A 485 0.24 -31.94 -11.88
CA PRO A 485 0.12 -32.55 -10.56
C PRO A 485 1.22 -32.09 -9.59
N LEU A 486 2.44 -31.83 -10.05
CA LEU A 486 3.50 -31.28 -9.19
C LEU A 486 3.10 -29.89 -8.65
N ILE A 487 2.55 -29.04 -9.52
CA ILE A 487 2.03 -27.72 -9.15
C ILE A 487 0.88 -27.86 -8.14
N ASN A 488 -0.08 -28.74 -8.41
CA ASN A 488 -1.23 -28.98 -7.55
C ASN A 488 -0.83 -29.53 -6.18
N GLN A 489 0.22 -30.36 -6.14
CA GLN A 489 0.81 -30.85 -4.89
C GLN A 489 1.34 -29.70 -4.04
N GLU A 490 2.19 -28.83 -4.60
CA GLU A 490 2.77 -27.73 -3.83
C GLU A 490 1.70 -26.74 -3.36
N LEU A 491 0.67 -26.50 -4.16
CA LEU A 491 -0.48 -25.71 -3.75
C LEU A 491 -1.24 -26.35 -2.56
N ALA A 492 -1.44 -27.67 -2.58
CA ALA A 492 -2.05 -28.39 -1.46
C ALA A 492 -1.23 -28.24 -0.17
N LEU A 493 0.10 -28.36 -0.28
CA LEU A 493 1.03 -28.24 0.84
C LEU A 493 1.06 -26.81 1.41
N PHE A 494 1.14 -25.80 0.54
CA PHE A 494 1.10 -24.40 0.93
C PHE A 494 -0.15 -24.06 1.75
N ILE A 495 -1.32 -24.52 1.30
CA ILE A 495 -2.61 -24.26 1.95
C ILE A 495 -2.73 -25.00 3.27
N ARG A 496 -2.15 -26.19 3.37
CA ARG A 496 -2.09 -26.95 4.63
C ARG A 496 -1.42 -26.12 5.73
N GLY A 497 -0.45 -25.27 5.39
CA GLY A 497 0.21 -24.35 6.31
C GLY A 497 0.94 -25.04 7.47
N LYS A 498 1.27 -26.32 7.30
CA LYS A 498 1.98 -27.16 8.27
C LYS A 498 3.01 -27.98 7.50
N GLY A 499 4.20 -27.46 7.32
CA GLY A 499 5.29 -28.10 6.56
C GLY A 499 6.61 -27.40 6.86
N ASN A 500 7.70 -28.02 6.44
CA ASN A 500 8.98 -27.35 6.41
C ASN A 500 9.01 -26.46 5.14
N ASP A 501 8.84 -25.15 5.32
CA ASP A 501 8.77 -24.17 4.25
C ASP A 501 10.02 -24.20 3.33
N GLU A 502 11.21 -24.58 3.83
CA GLU A 502 12.42 -24.76 3.00
C GLU A 502 12.37 -26.04 2.13
N GLU A 503 11.77 -27.11 2.63
CA GLU A 503 11.53 -28.33 1.85
C GLU A 503 10.52 -28.06 0.72
N GLU A 504 9.49 -27.26 1.02
CA GLU A 504 8.50 -26.80 0.05
C GLU A 504 9.14 -25.89 -1.01
N LEU A 505 9.98 -24.92 -0.61
CA LEU A 505 10.76 -24.13 -1.56
C LEU A 505 11.66 -25.01 -2.45
N GLY A 506 12.24 -26.08 -1.93
CA GLY A 506 13.01 -27.06 -2.70
C GLY A 506 12.19 -27.77 -3.78
N ARG A 507 10.97 -28.20 -3.45
CA ARG A 507 10.05 -28.81 -4.40
C ARG A 507 9.51 -27.81 -5.42
N ILE A 508 9.16 -26.59 -4.98
CA ILE A 508 8.77 -25.50 -5.88
C ILE A 508 9.87 -25.21 -6.88
N ARG A 509 11.14 -25.15 -6.47
CA ARG A 509 12.28 -25.00 -7.41
C ARG A 509 12.33 -26.14 -8.42
N THR A 510 12.02 -27.36 -8.02
CA THR A 510 11.98 -28.52 -8.93
C THR A 510 10.83 -28.39 -9.93
N ALA A 511 9.63 -28.00 -9.47
CA ALA A 511 8.50 -27.79 -10.35
C ALA A 511 8.75 -26.63 -11.34
N LEU A 512 9.42 -25.56 -10.89
CA LEU A 512 9.86 -24.44 -11.73
C LEU A 512 10.97 -24.81 -12.73
N GLN A 513 11.64 -25.97 -12.61
CA GLN A 513 12.54 -26.45 -13.68
C GLN A 513 11.76 -26.91 -14.91
N HIS A 514 10.50 -27.31 -14.74
CA HIS A 514 9.64 -27.78 -15.82
C HIS A 514 8.75 -26.66 -16.38
N ASP A 515 8.27 -25.76 -15.53
CA ASP A 515 7.60 -24.53 -15.93
C ASP A 515 8.18 -23.35 -15.13
N SER A 516 9.20 -22.71 -15.71
CA SER A 516 9.96 -21.64 -15.05
C SER A 516 9.18 -20.37 -14.79
N LEU A 517 8.02 -20.20 -15.44
CA LEU A 517 7.17 -19.01 -15.32
C LEU A 517 5.84 -19.33 -14.63
N HIS A 518 5.67 -20.49 -13.99
CA HIS A 518 4.38 -20.86 -13.40
C HIS A 518 3.92 -19.85 -12.33
N PRO A 519 2.80 -19.12 -12.55
CA PRO A 519 2.45 -17.96 -11.73
C PRO A 519 2.05 -18.34 -10.31
N ALA A 520 1.32 -19.45 -10.11
CA ALA A 520 0.94 -19.86 -8.76
C ALA A 520 2.15 -20.27 -7.91
N LEU A 521 3.17 -20.87 -8.54
CA LEU A 521 4.38 -21.29 -7.84
C LEU A 521 5.24 -20.09 -7.44
N HIS A 522 5.36 -19.08 -8.31
CA HIS A 522 6.01 -17.82 -7.97
C HIS A 522 5.29 -17.06 -6.86
N TYR A 523 3.95 -17.06 -6.87
CA TYR A 523 3.17 -16.47 -5.77
C TYR A 523 3.41 -17.20 -4.44
N ILE A 524 3.35 -18.54 -4.43
CA ILE A 524 3.61 -19.35 -3.24
C ILE A 524 5.05 -19.12 -2.75
N ALA A 525 6.03 -19.19 -3.65
CA ALA A 525 7.43 -18.91 -3.32
C ALA A 525 7.60 -17.52 -2.69
N GLY A 526 6.97 -16.48 -3.28
CA GLY A 526 7.00 -15.12 -2.73
C GLY A 526 6.50 -15.03 -1.29
N ARG A 527 5.42 -15.75 -0.98
CA ARG A 527 4.85 -15.83 0.37
C ARG A 527 5.70 -16.62 1.35
N LEU A 528 6.31 -17.73 0.91
CA LEU A 528 7.23 -18.52 1.73
C LEU A 528 8.53 -17.74 2.01
N TYR A 529 9.09 -17.07 1.00
CA TYR A 529 10.23 -16.18 1.17
C TYR A 529 9.93 -15.02 2.14
N GLU A 530 8.74 -14.42 2.04
CA GLU A 530 8.32 -13.36 2.98
C GLU A 530 8.27 -13.88 4.43
N ARG A 531 7.74 -15.10 4.67
CA ARG A 531 7.70 -15.72 6.00
C ARG A 531 9.09 -15.92 6.61
N HIS A 532 10.06 -16.26 5.78
CA HIS A 532 11.47 -16.39 6.19
C HIS A 532 12.24 -15.07 6.22
N ASN A 533 11.56 -13.92 6.06
CA ASN A 533 12.18 -12.60 5.98
C ASN A 533 13.23 -12.47 4.85
N ARG A 534 13.11 -13.28 3.79
CA ARG A 534 13.93 -13.24 2.58
C ARG A 534 13.29 -12.28 1.58
N LEU A 535 13.29 -10.99 1.91
CA LEU A 535 12.46 -9.98 1.25
C LEU A 535 12.84 -9.77 -0.22
N GLU A 536 14.12 -9.81 -0.58
CA GLU A 536 14.59 -9.64 -1.96
C GLU A 536 14.07 -10.75 -2.87
N GLU A 537 14.16 -12.00 -2.40
CA GLU A 537 13.65 -13.17 -3.13
C GLU A 537 12.12 -13.15 -3.21
N SER A 538 11.44 -12.68 -2.17
CA SER A 538 10.00 -12.48 -2.16
C SER A 538 9.56 -11.46 -3.22
N VAL A 539 10.25 -10.31 -3.31
CA VAL A 539 9.99 -9.30 -4.37
C VAL A 539 10.23 -9.90 -5.75
N ALA A 540 11.33 -10.63 -5.95
CA ALA A 540 11.63 -11.26 -7.24
C ALA A 540 10.55 -12.28 -7.62
N ALA A 541 10.08 -13.11 -6.69
CA ALA A 541 9.03 -14.09 -6.93
C ALA A 541 7.67 -13.43 -7.20
N HIS A 542 7.27 -12.41 -6.42
CA HIS A 542 6.05 -11.66 -6.69
C HIS A 542 6.10 -10.89 -8.02
N LYS A 543 7.27 -10.35 -8.40
CA LYS A 543 7.46 -9.75 -9.72
C LYS A 543 7.30 -10.77 -10.85
N ARG A 544 7.93 -11.95 -10.74
CA ARG A 544 7.74 -13.05 -11.71
C ARG A 544 6.29 -13.48 -11.83
N GLN A 545 5.56 -13.52 -10.72
CA GLN A 545 4.12 -13.73 -10.75
C GLN A 545 3.47 -12.67 -11.64
N VAL A 546 3.66 -11.39 -11.30
CA VAL A 546 2.98 -10.26 -11.94
C VAL A 546 3.44 -10.07 -13.39
N GLU A 547 4.65 -10.49 -13.74
CA GLU A 547 5.13 -10.55 -15.12
C GLU A 547 4.29 -11.51 -15.98
N VAL A 548 3.82 -12.61 -15.39
CA VAL A 548 3.06 -13.68 -16.05
C VAL A 548 1.55 -13.46 -15.93
N ASN A 549 1.08 -12.92 -14.81
CA ASN A 549 -0.30 -12.52 -14.60
C ASN A 549 -0.35 -11.08 -14.07
N PRO A 550 -0.28 -10.08 -14.98
CA PRO A 550 -0.29 -8.66 -14.60
C PRO A 550 -1.52 -8.22 -13.80
N LEU A 551 -2.61 -8.99 -13.85
CA LEU A 551 -3.87 -8.70 -13.17
C LEU A 551 -4.07 -9.49 -11.88
N HIS A 552 -3.04 -10.22 -11.40
CA HIS A 552 -3.12 -10.95 -10.15
C HIS A 552 -3.09 -10.01 -8.94
N ALA A 553 -4.27 -9.53 -8.57
CA ALA A 553 -4.46 -8.49 -7.56
C ALA A 553 -3.81 -8.81 -6.20
N TRP A 554 -3.89 -10.05 -5.72
CA TRP A 554 -3.22 -10.46 -4.48
C TRP A 554 -1.69 -10.44 -4.56
N ALA A 555 -1.11 -10.69 -5.74
CA ALA A 555 0.35 -10.67 -5.91
C ALA A 555 0.86 -9.24 -5.99
N LEU A 556 0.11 -8.35 -6.66
CA LEU A 556 0.37 -6.91 -6.65
C LEU A 556 0.26 -6.33 -5.22
N PHE A 557 -0.78 -6.71 -4.47
CA PHE A 557 -0.93 -6.29 -3.08
C PHE A 557 0.23 -6.77 -2.20
N ASP A 558 0.59 -8.05 -2.30
CA ASP A 558 1.69 -8.65 -1.54
C ASP A 558 3.05 -8.09 -1.97
N LEU A 559 3.25 -7.78 -3.26
CA LEU A 559 4.43 -7.07 -3.77
C LEU A 559 4.58 -5.70 -3.11
N GLY A 560 3.51 -4.89 -3.07
CA GLY A 560 3.51 -3.61 -2.37
C GLY A 560 3.86 -3.76 -0.88
N ARG A 561 3.32 -4.80 -0.22
CA ARG A 561 3.61 -5.08 1.20
C ARG A 561 5.08 -5.42 1.43
N VAL A 562 5.66 -6.27 0.59
CA VAL A 562 7.05 -6.69 0.73
C VAL A 562 7.98 -5.51 0.42
N LEU A 563 7.67 -4.70 -0.60
CA LEU A 563 8.42 -3.47 -0.90
C LEU A 563 8.38 -2.47 0.27
N PHE A 564 7.23 -2.31 0.91
CA PHE A 564 7.08 -1.49 2.11
C PHE A 564 7.95 -2.02 3.26
N LYS A 565 7.98 -3.34 3.50
CA LYS A 565 8.86 -3.97 4.50
C LYS A 565 10.35 -3.78 4.21
N GLN A 566 10.75 -3.69 2.94
CA GLN A 566 12.12 -3.36 2.53
C GLN A 566 12.48 -1.87 2.68
N GLY A 567 11.53 -1.01 3.11
CA GLY A 567 11.73 0.44 3.16
C GLY A 567 11.59 1.13 1.80
N ARG A 568 11.22 0.41 0.73
CA ARG A 568 10.96 0.98 -0.61
C ARG A 568 9.54 1.55 -0.71
N ILE A 569 9.22 2.48 0.18
CA ILE A 569 7.85 2.97 0.42
C ILE A 569 7.27 3.64 -0.83
N ASP A 570 8.05 4.47 -1.54
CA ASP A 570 7.58 5.15 -2.77
C ASP A 570 7.12 4.14 -3.83
N THR A 571 7.88 3.06 -4.04
CA THR A 571 7.50 2.01 -5.00
C THR A 571 6.25 1.27 -4.53
N ALA A 572 6.14 0.99 -3.23
CA ALA A 572 4.96 0.33 -2.66
C ALA A 572 3.68 1.15 -2.85
N THR A 573 3.73 2.47 -2.62
CA THR A 573 2.56 3.35 -2.81
C THR A 573 2.07 3.37 -4.24
N VAL A 574 2.99 3.40 -5.22
CA VAL A 574 2.64 3.33 -6.64
C VAL A 574 1.96 2.00 -6.98
N VAL A 575 2.50 0.88 -6.50
CA VAL A 575 1.92 -0.45 -6.76
C VAL A 575 0.50 -0.57 -6.20
N TRP A 576 0.29 -0.16 -4.95
CA TRP A 576 -1.04 -0.22 -4.32
C TRP A 576 -2.04 0.77 -4.94
N ARG A 577 -1.61 1.98 -5.32
CA ARG A 577 -2.48 2.96 -5.99
C ARG A 577 -2.94 2.45 -7.36
N ASN A 578 -2.00 1.96 -8.17
CA ASN A 578 -2.33 1.39 -9.48
C ASN A 578 -3.26 0.17 -9.35
N LEU A 579 -3.05 -0.67 -8.33
CA LEU A 579 -3.94 -1.79 -8.05
C LEU A 579 -5.35 -1.31 -7.69
N MET A 580 -5.47 -0.33 -6.81
CA MET A 580 -6.76 0.26 -6.40
C MET A 580 -7.51 0.89 -7.58
N GLU A 581 -6.81 1.55 -8.50
CA GLU A 581 -7.40 2.13 -9.71
C GLU A 581 -7.84 1.05 -10.72
N ALA A 582 -7.03 -0.01 -10.89
CA ALA A 582 -7.35 -1.10 -11.80
C ALA A 582 -8.45 -2.04 -11.26
N ARG A 583 -8.55 -2.18 -9.94
CA ARG A 583 -9.43 -3.11 -9.22
C ARG A 583 -10.11 -2.39 -8.06
N PRO A 584 -11.29 -1.79 -8.31
CA PRO A 584 -12.05 -1.09 -7.27
C PRO A 584 -12.39 -1.98 -6.05
N ASP A 585 -12.50 -3.30 -6.23
CA ASP A 585 -12.69 -4.27 -5.15
C ASP A 585 -11.47 -4.40 -4.21
N PHE A 586 -10.29 -3.97 -4.65
CA PHE A 586 -9.06 -3.92 -3.83
C PHE A 586 -8.84 -2.59 -3.12
N ARG A 587 -9.69 -1.58 -3.39
CA ARG A 587 -9.65 -0.27 -2.72
C ARG A 587 -9.68 -0.44 -1.21
N GLU A 588 -10.65 -1.20 -0.71
CA GLU A 588 -10.77 -1.50 0.70
C GLU A 588 -9.49 -2.11 1.25
N VAL A 589 -8.82 -3.04 0.58
CA VAL A 589 -7.61 -3.69 1.14
C VAL A 589 -6.40 -2.75 1.11
N CYS A 590 -6.27 -1.90 0.08
CA CYS A 590 -5.11 -1.04 -0.15
C CYS A 590 -5.11 0.27 0.67
N THR A 591 -6.27 0.77 1.10
CA THR A 591 -6.37 2.06 1.82
C THR A 591 -5.47 2.12 3.07
N HIS A 592 -5.56 1.14 3.98
CA HIS A 592 -4.77 1.17 5.22
C HIS A 592 -3.25 1.12 4.97
N PRO A 593 -2.69 0.21 4.15
CA PRO A 593 -1.26 0.24 3.84
C PRO A 593 -0.79 1.52 3.13
N LEU A 594 -1.65 2.14 2.30
CA LEU A 594 -1.35 3.44 1.69
C LEU A 594 -1.30 4.56 2.73
N LEU A 595 -2.23 4.58 3.69
CA LEU A 595 -2.19 5.54 4.80
C LEU A 595 -0.93 5.35 5.66
N ASP A 596 -0.56 4.11 5.97
CA ASP A 596 0.69 3.80 6.68
C ASP A 596 1.91 4.33 5.92
N ALA A 597 1.94 4.13 4.60
CA ALA A 597 3.02 4.58 3.74
C ALA A 597 3.13 6.11 3.66
N TYR A 598 2.02 6.82 3.50
CA TYR A 598 2.03 8.28 3.50
C TYR A 598 2.38 8.86 4.86
N LEU A 599 1.91 8.25 5.96
CA LEU A 599 2.28 8.67 7.30
C LEU A 599 3.78 8.45 7.57
N ASN A 600 4.34 7.32 7.14
CA ASN A 600 5.77 7.02 7.30
C ASN A 600 6.68 7.93 6.46
N THR A 601 6.21 8.40 5.31
CA THR A 601 6.97 9.31 4.42
C THR A 601 6.73 10.78 4.73
N GLY A 602 5.81 11.11 5.65
CA GLY A 602 5.41 12.50 5.93
C GLY A 602 4.55 13.14 4.84
N GLU A 603 4.04 12.37 3.87
CA GLU A 603 3.18 12.84 2.79
C GLU A 603 1.72 13.02 3.25
N THR A 604 1.51 13.74 4.35
CA THR A 604 0.24 13.78 5.09
C THR A 604 -0.88 14.45 4.32
N GLY A 605 -0.56 15.35 3.39
CA GLY A 605 -1.52 15.90 2.43
C GLY A 605 -2.11 14.82 1.50
N LYS A 606 -1.30 13.87 1.01
CA LYS A 606 -1.79 12.75 0.19
C LYS A 606 -2.62 11.78 1.02
N ALA A 607 -2.21 11.54 2.26
CA ALA A 607 -2.98 10.71 3.19
C ALA A 607 -4.35 11.31 3.49
N GLN A 608 -4.42 12.61 3.77
CA GLN A 608 -5.67 13.31 4.03
C GLN A 608 -6.56 13.38 2.78
N ALA A 609 -5.99 13.54 1.58
CA ALA A 609 -6.74 13.47 0.34
C ALA A 609 -7.35 12.08 0.12
N LEU A 610 -6.57 11.01 0.32
CA LEU A 610 -7.06 9.63 0.24
C LEU A 610 -8.22 9.42 1.23
N VAL A 611 -8.05 9.82 2.48
CA VAL A 611 -9.11 9.78 3.49
C VAL A 611 -10.38 10.49 3.03
N ALA A 612 -10.25 11.71 2.51
CA ALA A 612 -11.40 12.49 2.07
C ALA A 612 -12.16 11.79 0.94
N GLU A 613 -11.44 11.17 0.01
CA GLU A 613 -12.05 10.34 -1.04
C GLU A 613 -12.79 9.13 -0.46
N GLU A 614 -12.21 8.42 0.51
CA GLU A 614 -12.86 7.27 1.14
C GLU A 614 -14.15 7.68 1.87
N ILE A 615 -14.13 8.79 2.61
CA ILE A 615 -15.30 9.28 3.35
C ILE A 615 -16.46 9.61 2.41
N LEU A 616 -16.18 10.16 1.22
CA LEU A 616 -17.20 10.46 0.22
C LEU A 616 -17.89 9.22 -0.34
N THR A 617 -17.30 8.03 -0.18
CA THR A 617 -17.91 6.76 -0.60
C THR A 617 -18.80 6.13 0.46
N LEU A 618 -18.75 6.61 1.71
CA LEU A 618 -19.53 6.09 2.82
C LEU A 618 -20.97 6.58 2.78
N ASP A 619 -21.89 5.75 3.29
CA ASP A 619 -23.24 6.21 3.59
C ASP A 619 -23.25 7.20 4.77
N GLU A 620 -24.37 7.88 4.96
CA GLU A 620 -24.51 8.92 5.98
C GLU A 620 -24.25 8.39 7.41
N GLU A 621 -24.67 7.16 7.69
CA GLU A 621 -24.52 6.56 9.03
C GLU A 621 -23.05 6.23 9.33
N ALA A 622 -22.35 5.64 8.35
CA ALA A 622 -20.93 5.33 8.44
C ALA A 622 -20.08 6.61 8.49
N ARG A 623 -20.41 7.61 7.68
CA ARG A 623 -19.74 8.92 7.68
C ARG A 623 -19.85 9.62 9.03
N MET A 624 -21.06 9.67 9.61
CA MET A 624 -21.26 10.26 10.94
C MET A 624 -20.43 9.58 12.03
N ARG A 625 -20.22 8.26 11.97
CA ARG A 625 -19.36 7.53 12.93
C ARG A 625 -17.87 7.84 12.74
N VAL A 626 -17.45 7.94 11.48
CA VAL A 626 -16.07 8.21 11.11
C VAL A 626 -15.66 9.64 11.50
N GLU A 627 -16.60 10.59 11.36
CA GLU A 627 -16.45 12.00 11.74
C GLU A 627 -16.76 12.27 13.23
N ASP A 628 -17.19 11.27 14.00
CA ASP A 628 -17.54 11.43 15.42
C ASP A 628 -16.30 11.66 16.30
N ILE A 629 -16.09 12.92 16.67
CA ILE A 629 -14.99 13.35 17.55
C ILE A 629 -15.22 12.96 19.03
N SER A 630 -16.41 12.51 19.43
CA SER A 630 -16.72 12.17 20.83
C SER A 630 -15.91 10.99 21.37
N LEU A 631 -15.41 10.13 20.47
CA LEU A 631 -14.50 9.04 20.79
C LEU A 631 -13.10 9.53 21.22
N LEU A 632 -12.77 10.80 21.00
CA LEU A 632 -11.47 11.39 21.33
C LEU A 632 -11.58 12.62 22.22
N ALA A 633 -12.70 13.34 22.14
CA ALA A 633 -12.94 14.55 22.90
C ALA A 633 -13.07 14.27 24.40
N GLY A 634 -12.56 15.21 25.21
CA GLY A 634 -12.74 15.20 26.65
C GLY A 634 -14.18 15.54 27.06
N PRO A 635 -14.58 15.31 28.32
CA PRO A 635 -15.94 15.58 28.79
C PRO A 635 -16.43 17.01 28.54
N ASP A 636 -15.55 18.00 28.71
CA ASP A 636 -15.86 19.42 28.50
C ASP A 636 -16.00 19.76 27.01
N GLU A 637 -15.15 19.19 26.15
CA GLU A 637 -15.22 19.35 24.70
C GLU A 637 -16.50 18.72 24.13
N VAL A 638 -16.88 17.53 24.61
CA VAL A 638 -18.13 16.85 24.23
C VAL A 638 -19.34 17.68 24.67
N THR A 639 -19.32 18.19 25.91
CA THR A 639 -20.40 19.05 26.42
C THR A 639 -20.54 20.32 25.59
N THR A 640 -19.42 20.94 25.23
CA THR A 640 -19.38 22.13 24.37
C THR A 640 -19.91 21.82 22.98
N TYR A 641 -19.40 20.76 22.33
CA TYR A 641 -19.82 20.33 20.99
C TYR A 641 -21.33 20.05 20.91
N ASN A 642 -21.88 19.36 21.91
CA ASN A 642 -23.32 19.05 21.96
C ASN A 642 -24.20 20.28 22.20
N ALA A 643 -23.65 21.35 22.79
CA ALA A 643 -24.36 22.60 23.02
C ALA A 643 -24.33 23.56 21.81
N LEU A 644 -23.50 23.29 20.79
CA LEU A 644 -23.41 24.10 19.58
C LEU A 644 -24.53 23.78 18.58
N ASP A 645 -24.99 24.83 17.91
CA ASP A 645 -25.86 24.75 16.75
C ASP A 645 -25.13 24.07 15.57
N GLU A 646 -25.88 23.46 14.64
CA GLU A 646 -25.29 22.69 13.52
C GLU A 646 -24.36 23.53 12.64
N GLU A 647 -24.60 24.84 12.51
CA GLU A 647 -23.78 25.75 11.71
C GLU A 647 -22.39 25.99 12.32
N ASP A 648 -22.25 25.89 13.65
CA ASP A 648 -21.00 26.16 14.38
C ASP A 648 -20.13 24.90 14.57
N ARG A 649 -20.72 23.71 14.46
CA ARG A 649 -20.02 22.43 14.63
C ARG A 649 -18.83 22.23 13.69
N PRO A 650 -18.89 22.57 12.38
CA PRO A 650 -17.75 22.43 11.48
C PRO A 650 -16.53 23.25 11.91
N ALA A 651 -16.74 24.48 12.42
CA ALA A 651 -15.66 25.31 12.93
C ALA A 651 -15.04 24.70 14.19
N PHE A 652 -15.87 24.15 15.09
CA PHE A 652 -15.40 23.45 16.29
C PHE A 652 -14.59 22.20 15.93
N VAL A 653 -15.05 21.36 15.00
CA VAL A 653 -14.32 20.16 14.56
C VAL A 653 -12.99 20.54 13.90
N ARG A 654 -12.96 21.60 13.09
CA ARG A 654 -11.72 22.12 12.50
C ARG A 654 -10.73 22.53 13.60
N ALA A 655 -11.20 23.31 14.58
CA ALA A 655 -10.39 23.71 15.73
C ALA A 655 -9.91 22.51 16.56
N PHE A 656 -10.76 21.50 16.76
CA PHE A 656 -10.46 20.28 17.51
C PHE A 656 -9.25 19.55 16.92
N TRP A 657 -9.20 19.39 15.59
CA TRP A 657 -8.11 18.73 14.90
C TRP A 657 -6.85 19.60 14.78
N GLN A 658 -7.00 20.90 14.46
CA GLN A 658 -5.85 21.82 14.36
C GLN A 658 -5.10 21.96 15.69
N LYS A 659 -5.80 21.97 16.83
CA LYS A 659 -5.17 21.99 18.17
C LYS A 659 -4.36 20.74 18.48
N ARG A 660 -4.62 19.63 17.79
CA ARG A 660 -3.94 18.33 17.99
C ARG A 660 -2.97 18.01 16.85
N ASP A 661 -2.75 18.98 15.95
CA ASP A 661 -1.84 18.85 14.82
C ASP A 661 -0.39 19.00 15.29
N PRO A 662 0.46 17.96 15.16
CA PRO A 662 1.86 18.10 15.49
C PRO A 662 2.64 18.92 14.46
N THR A 663 2.14 19.04 13.21
CA THR A 663 2.82 19.78 12.15
C THR A 663 1.86 20.79 11.47
N PRO A 664 1.45 21.85 12.18
CA PRO A 664 0.39 22.75 11.74
C PRO A 664 0.69 23.52 10.44
N ALA A 665 1.95 23.56 10.00
CA ALA A 665 2.38 24.22 8.78
C ALA A 665 2.35 23.30 7.54
N THR A 666 2.20 21.99 7.71
CA THR A 666 2.03 21.08 6.58
C THR A 666 0.58 21.15 6.05
N PRO A 667 0.33 20.73 4.79
CA PRO A 667 -1.02 20.74 4.23
C PRO A 667 -1.98 19.77 4.93
N GLY A 668 -1.46 18.63 5.41
CA GLY A 668 -2.25 17.57 6.03
C GLY A 668 -2.17 17.61 7.56
N ASN A 669 -3.19 17.10 8.25
CA ASN A 669 -3.17 16.98 9.70
C ASN A 669 -2.86 15.53 10.11
N GLU A 670 -1.67 15.27 10.66
CA GLU A 670 -1.21 13.91 10.96
C GLU A 670 -2.14 13.19 11.94
N ARG A 671 -2.60 13.90 12.97
CA ARG A 671 -3.48 13.33 13.99
C ARG A 671 -4.83 12.91 13.38
N LEU A 672 -5.40 13.75 12.52
CA LEU A 672 -6.63 13.47 11.80
C LEU A 672 -6.48 12.24 10.90
N VAL A 673 -5.43 12.20 10.10
CA VAL A 673 -5.12 11.05 9.23
C VAL A 673 -4.94 9.77 10.06
N GLU A 674 -4.24 9.87 11.19
CA GLU A 674 -4.05 8.74 12.09
C GLU A 674 -5.36 8.26 12.74
N HIS A 675 -6.28 9.17 13.07
CA HIS A 675 -7.62 8.81 13.52
C HIS A 675 -8.35 7.99 12.46
N TYR A 676 -8.36 8.48 11.22
CA TYR A 676 -8.99 7.75 10.12
C TYR A 676 -8.35 6.38 9.87
N ARG A 677 -7.03 6.28 9.99
CA ARG A 677 -6.31 5.00 9.96
C ARG A 677 -6.85 4.04 11.02
N ARG A 678 -7.05 4.49 12.26
CA ARG A 678 -7.63 3.68 13.35
C ARG A 678 -9.08 3.27 13.08
N VAL A 679 -9.88 4.18 12.51
CA VAL A 679 -11.28 3.88 12.17
C VAL A 679 -11.35 2.80 11.08
N VAL A 680 -10.55 2.93 10.02
CA VAL A 680 -10.43 1.91 8.97
C VAL A 680 -9.96 0.59 9.54
N TYR A 681 -8.98 0.61 10.45
CA TYR A 681 -8.53 -0.61 11.13
C TYR A 681 -9.65 -1.25 11.96
N ALA A 682 -10.42 -0.45 12.70
CA ALA A 682 -11.52 -0.92 13.53
C ALA A 682 -12.66 -1.53 12.71
N LEU A 683 -13.01 -0.91 11.58
CA LEU A 683 -13.97 -1.46 10.62
C LEU A 683 -13.52 -2.82 10.08
N ARG A 684 -12.23 -3.02 9.82
CA ARG A 684 -11.73 -4.31 9.30
C ARG A 684 -11.63 -5.41 10.34
N HIS A 685 -11.18 -5.08 11.55
CA HIS A 685 -10.80 -6.09 12.54
C HIS A 685 -11.84 -6.32 13.63
N TYR A 686 -12.75 -5.37 13.82
CA TYR A 686 -13.73 -5.39 14.90
C TYR A 686 -15.18 -5.27 14.39
N SER A 687 -15.40 -5.33 13.07
CA SER A 687 -16.75 -5.38 12.45
C SER A 687 -17.11 -6.78 11.96
N ASN A 688 -18.42 -7.06 11.90
CA ASN A 688 -18.98 -8.30 11.32
C ASN A 688 -19.56 -8.10 9.91
N ASP A 689 -20.06 -6.91 9.62
CA ASP A 689 -20.71 -6.55 8.36
C ASP A 689 -19.91 -5.52 7.55
N GLY A 690 -18.75 -5.08 8.08
CA GLY A 690 -17.92 -4.03 7.50
C GLY A 690 -18.48 -2.62 7.71
N VAL A 691 -19.65 -2.49 8.35
CA VAL A 691 -20.35 -1.22 8.55
C VAL A 691 -20.21 -0.72 9.98
N LYS A 692 -20.21 -1.64 10.96
CA LYS A 692 -20.14 -1.29 12.39
C LYS A 692 -19.14 -2.13 13.16
N TRP A 693 -18.27 -1.49 13.95
CA TRP A 693 -17.37 -2.18 14.87
C TRP A 693 -18.01 -2.42 16.25
N ASP A 694 -17.44 -3.37 16.98
CA ASP A 694 -17.79 -3.69 18.37
C ASP A 694 -16.99 -2.85 19.39
N ARG A 695 -17.14 -3.09 20.70
CA ARG A 695 -16.49 -2.24 21.73
C ARG A 695 -14.97 -2.20 21.66
N ARG A 696 -14.32 -3.19 21.05
CA ARG A 696 -12.88 -3.18 20.83
C ARG A 696 -12.49 -2.04 19.89
N GLY A 697 -13.32 -1.77 18.88
CA GLY A 697 -13.14 -0.65 17.96
C GLY A 697 -13.16 0.71 18.66
N ASP A 698 -14.10 0.94 19.58
CA ASP A 698 -14.17 2.20 20.35
C ASP A 698 -12.87 2.46 21.14
N VAL A 699 -12.38 1.42 21.83
CA VAL A 699 -11.16 1.49 22.65
C VAL A 699 -9.92 1.63 21.77
N TYR A 700 -9.87 0.94 20.62
CA TYR A 700 -8.77 1.04 19.67
C TYR A 700 -8.70 2.41 19.01
N ILE A 701 -9.84 2.99 18.60
CA ILE A 701 -9.87 4.34 18.02
C ILE A 701 -9.33 5.36 19.04
N ARG A 702 -9.74 5.25 20.31
CA ARG A 702 -9.30 6.16 21.37
C ARG A 702 -7.82 6.00 21.74
N TYR A 703 -7.35 4.78 21.95
CA TYR A 703 -6.01 4.54 22.53
C TYR A 703 -4.99 3.91 21.60
N GLY A 704 -5.38 3.53 20.39
CA GLY A 704 -4.54 2.85 19.42
C GLY A 704 -4.22 1.41 19.82
N GLU A 705 -3.06 0.92 19.39
CA GLU A 705 -2.64 -0.45 19.64
C GLU A 705 -2.30 -0.69 21.13
N PRO A 706 -2.86 -1.74 21.77
CA PRO A 706 -2.50 -2.12 23.14
C PRO A 706 -1.11 -2.73 23.22
N ALA A 707 -0.41 -2.54 24.35
CA ALA A 707 0.90 -3.14 24.57
C ALA A 707 0.81 -4.66 24.78
N HIS A 708 -0.32 -5.18 25.27
CA HIS A 708 -0.57 -6.62 25.40
C HIS A 708 -2.02 -6.98 25.09
N VAL A 709 -2.22 -8.14 24.47
CA VAL A 709 -3.53 -8.74 24.17
C VAL A 709 -3.51 -10.20 24.59
N GLY A 710 -4.44 -10.61 25.44
CA GLY A 710 -4.69 -12.02 25.77
C GLY A 710 -6.10 -12.44 25.36
N LYS A 711 -6.25 -13.66 24.83
CA LYS A 711 -7.54 -14.21 24.36
C LYS A 711 -7.81 -15.59 24.96
N SER A 712 -9.09 -15.95 25.08
CA SER A 712 -9.50 -17.26 25.62
C SER A 712 -8.99 -18.45 24.80
N GLY A 713 -8.90 -18.31 23.47
CA GLY A 713 -8.40 -19.34 22.54
C GLY A 713 -6.89 -19.28 22.24
N ASP A 714 -6.23 -18.17 22.57
CA ASP A 714 -4.77 -17.95 22.42
C ASP A 714 -4.28 -17.20 23.66
N LYS A 715 -3.98 -17.95 24.73
CA LYS A 715 -3.60 -17.38 26.02
C LYS A 715 -2.13 -16.98 25.99
N ARG A 716 -1.89 -15.67 25.89
CA ARG A 716 -0.56 -15.07 25.97
C ARG A 716 -0.29 -14.54 27.37
N PHE A 717 0.85 -14.93 27.93
CA PHE A 717 1.34 -14.40 29.19
C PHE A 717 2.00 -13.03 28.97
N GLU A 718 1.88 -12.16 29.97
CA GLU A 718 2.48 -10.83 29.95
C GLU A 718 4.00 -10.95 30.12
N THR A 719 4.78 -10.54 29.11
CA THR A 719 6.25 -10.61 29.12
C THR A 719 6.91 -9.22 29.19
N ASP A 720 6.24 -8.18 28.68
CA ASP A 720 6.75 -6.81 28.70
C ASP A 720 6.80 -6.25 30.15
N LYS A 721 7.92 -5.61 30.53
CA LYS A 721 8.15 -5.11 31.89
C LYS A 721 7.13 -4.06 32.32
N HIS A 722 6.69 -3.17 31.41
CA HIS A 722 5.71 -2.14 31.71
C HIS A 722 4.30 -2.74 31.86
N VAL A 723 3.94 -3.69 30.99
CA VAL A 723 2.69 -4.45 31.06
C VAL A 723 2.62 -5.23 32.38
N VAL A 724 3.69 -5.93 32.75
CA VAL A 724 3.80 -6.71 33.99
C VAL A 724 3.62 -5.82 35.21
N ARG A 725 4.30 -4.66 35.26
CA ARG A 725 4.16 -3.70 36.37
C ARG A 725 2.73 -3.20 36.54
N VAL A 726 2.04 -2.90 35.43
CA VAL A 726 0.64 -2.46 35.47
C VAL A 726 -0.25 -3.57 35.99
N LYS A 727 -0.08 -4.80 35.48
CA LYS A 727 -0.87 -5.94 35.94
C LYS A 727 -0.66 -6.23 37.43
N ASP A 728 0.58 -6.18 37.91
CA ASP A 728 0.91 -6.39 39.32
C ASP A 728 0.30 -5.31 40.21
N ARG A 729 0.39 -4.03 39.79
CA ARG A 729 -0.25 -2.93 40.52
C ARG A 729 -1.77 -3.11 40.58
N LEU A 730 -2.41 -3.38 39.44
CA LEU A 730 -3.87 -3.55 39.37
C LEU A 730 -4.32 -4.75 40.22
N GLN A 731 -3.58 -5.85 40.20
CA GLN A 731 -3.87 -7.02 41.05
C GLN A 731 -3.64 -6.74 42.53
N ASN A 732 -2.61 -5.94 42.88
CA ASN A 732 -2.30 -5.57 44.26
C ASN A 732 -3.39 -4.74 44.95
N THR A 733 -4.25 -4.10 44.17
CA THR A 733 -5.43 -3.40 44.67
C THR A 733 -6.65 -4.32 44.91
N LEU A 734 -6.57 -5.62 44.57
CA LEU A 734 -7.63 -6.62 44.82
C LEU A 734 -7.42 -7.33 46.16
N SER A 735 -8.51 -7.56 46.89
CA SER A 735 -8.50 -8.42 48.08
C SER A 735 -8.16 -9.87 47.73
N PRO A 736 -7.64 -10.66 48.68
CA PRO A 736 -7.42 -12.09 48.48
C PRO A 736 -8.68 -12.83 48.00
N GLU A 737 -9.86 -12.46 48.51
CA GLU A 737 -11.16 -13.04 48.13
C GLU A 737 -11.54 -12.70 46.68
N ALA A 738 -11.26 -11.48 46.23
CA ALA A 738 -11.49 -11.06 44.86
C ALA A 738 -10.54 -11.79 43.88
N ARG A 739 -9.26 -11.93 44.23
CA ARG A 739 -8.30 -12.71 43.44
C ARG A 739 -8.72 -14.18 43.31
N GLN A 740 -9.20 -14.75 44.41
CA GLN A 740 -9.70 -16.12 44.44
C GLN A 740 -10.93 -16.29 43.54
N GLU A 741 -11.86 -15.33 43.56
CA GLU A 741 -13.06 -15.37 42.70
C GLU A 741 -12.71 -15.34 41.20
N ILE A 742 -11.72 -14.54 40.78
CA ILE A 742 -11.23 -14.53 39.39
C ILE A 742 -10.74 -15.93 38.99
N ILE A 743 -9.88 -16.53 39.82
CA ILE A 743 -9.27 -17.85 39.54
C ILE A 743 -10.35 -18.94 39.49
N GLU A 744 -11.32 -18.90 40.40
CA GLU A 744 -12.40 -19.90 40.46
C GLU A 744 -13.33 -19.84 39.24
N ARG A 745 -13.63 -18.65 38.74
CA ARG A 745 -14.50 -18.45 37.56
C ARG A 745 -13.80 -18.79 36.25
N ALA A 746 -12.49 -18.54 36.17
CA ALA A 746 -11.68 -18.98 35.02
C ALA A 746 -11.62 -20.51 34.85
N GLY A 747 -11.97 -21.29 35.89
CA GLY A 747 -12.12 -22.75 35.85
C GLY A 747 -10.81 -23.54 36.07
N ARG A 748 -10.92 -24.84 36.41
CA ARG A 748 -9.77 -25.77 36.45
C ARG A 748 -9.32 -26.11 35.03
N TYR A 749 -8.05 -25.84 34.75
CA TYR A 749 -7.39 -26.04 33.46
C TYR A 749 -7.38 -27.51 33.01
N ARG A 750 -7.83 -27.78 31.78
CA ARG A 750 -7.32 -28.91 30.98
C ARG A 750 -6.25 -28.33 30.06
N THR A 751 -4.98 -28.46 30.42
CA THR A 751 -3.89 -28.37 29.45
C THR A 751 -3.98 -29.62 28.57
N SER A 752 -4.15 -29.43 27.27
CA SER A 752 -4.17 -30.53 26.31
C SER A 752 -2.75 -31.08 26.10
N THR A 753 -2.30 -31.93 27.01
CA THR A 753 -1.56 -33.14 26.63
C THR A 753 -2.54 -34.29 26.83
N ARG A 754 -2.77 -35.07 25.77
CA ARG A 754 -3.69 -36.21 25.76
C ARG A 754 -3.31 -37.22 26.85
N ASP A 755 -3.98 -37.15 27.99
CA ASP A 755 -4.37 -38.34 28.73
C ASP A 755 -5.61 -38.94 28.05
N THR A 756 -5.39 -39.62 26.93
CA THR A 756 -6.26 -40.74 26.58
C THR A 756 -5.68 -41.96 27.26
N GLU A 757 -6.21 -42.29 28.44
CA GLU A 757 -6.10 -43.65 28.97
C GLU A 757 -6.70 -44.61 27.93
N ILE A 758 -5.82 -45.36 27.27
CA ILE A 758 -6.19 -46.55 26.51
C ILE A 758 -6.71 -47.57 27.53
N ILE A 759 -8.02 -47.80 27.55
CA ILE A 759 -8.59 -49.01 28.12
C ILE A 759 -8.26 -50.13 27.13
N GLY A 760 -7.19 -50.87 27.42
CA GLY A 760 -6.97 -52.19 26.82
C GLY A 760 -7.80 -53.22 27.60
N GLU A 761 -8.46 -54.13 26.89
CA GLU A 761 -9.31 -55.16 27.51
C GLU A 761 -8.51 -56.19 28.34
N TYR A 762 -7.17 -56.23 28.25
CA TYR A 762 -6.31 -57.02 29.14
C TYR A 762 -4.97 -56.31 29.38
N GLY A 763 -4.76 -55.80 30.60
CA GLY A 763 -3.68 -54.86 30.92
C GLY A 763 -2.26 -55.45 31.11
N GLN A 764 -1.24 -54.64 30.79
CA GLN A 764 -0.16 -54.18 31.68
C GLN A 764 0.82 -53.26 30.92
N LYS A 765 1.34 -52.26 31.64
CA LYS A 765 2.25 -51.16 31.23
C LYS A 765 3.71 -51.44 31.65
N VAL A 766 4.62 -50.53 31.21
CA VAL A 766 5.96 -50.13 31.75
C VAL A 766 7.13 -50.48 30.79
N ASP A 767 8.13 -49.64 30.45
CA ASP A 767 8.51 -48.23 30.69
C ASP A 767 9.55 -47.76 29.64
N GLY A 768 9.74 -46.43 29.55
CA GLY A 768 11.00 -45.68 29.25
C GLY A 768 11.74 -45.95 27.93
N SER A 769 12.34 -44.98 27.24
CA SER A 769 12.67 -43.59 27.50
C SER A 769 13.31 -43.08 26.20
N ASP A 770 12.86 -41.94 25.66
CA ASP A 770 13.65 -40.97 24.88
C ASP A 770 12.69 -39.85 24.45
N PHE A 771 12.57 -38.86 25.33
CA PHE A 771 11.86 -37.61 25.11
C PHE A 771 12.91 -36.51 24.99
N GLU A 772 13.06 -35.94 23.80
CA GLU A 772 13.66 -34.62 23.62
C GLU A 772 12.59 -33.61 23.18
N SER A 773 12.77 -32.42 23.72
CA SER A 773 11.88 -31.26 23.81
C SER A 773 11.44 -30.67 22.48
N ILE A 774 10.18 -30.24 22.40
CA ILE A 774 9.65 -29.38 21.33
C ILE A 774 9.55 -27.95 21.87
N ASP A 775 10.23 -27.05 21.18
CA ASP A 775 10.40 -25.62 21.43
C ASP A 775 9.16 -24.76 21.09
N PHE A 776 9.18 -23.57 21.70
CA PHE A 776 8.30 -22.41 21.56
C PHE A 776 8.38 -21.74 20.17
N GLU A 777 7.24 -21.44 19.52
CA GLU A 777 7.09 -20.36 18.51
C GLU A 777 5.65 -19.79 18.61
N MET A 778 5.47 -18.54 19.07
CA MET A 778 5.55 -17.26 18.36
C MET A 778 4.42 -17.03 17.32
N ASN A 779 3.54 -16.09 17.66
CA ASN A 779 2.38 -15.67 16.88
C ASN A 779 2.77 -14.56 15.87
N PRO A 780 2.38 -14.63 14.58
CA PRO A 780 2.99 -13.83 13.50
C PRO A 780 2.42 -12.42 13.25
N ASN A 781 1.52 -11.88 14.10
CA ASN A 781 0.82 -10.62 13.80
C ASN A 781 1.19 -9.43 14.70
N ARG A 782 2.47 -9.09 14.86
CA ARG A 782 2.89 -7.78 15.35
C ARG A 782 4.05 -7.24 14.53
N ALA A 783 3.88 -6.06 13.93
CA ALA A 783 4.92 -5.35 13.22
C ALA A 783 5.89 -4.63 14.18
N TYR A 784 7.16 -4.66 13.80
CA TYR A 784 8.39 -4.08 14.38
C TYR A 784 8.37 -2.52 14.31
N PHE A 785 9.12 -1.70 15.06
CA PHE A 785 10.58 -1.51 15.25
C PHE A 785 10.84 -0.69 16.55
N ILE A 786 11.99 -0.73 17.24
CA ILE A 786 13.20 0.09 17.02
C ILE A 786 14.42 -0.60 17.69
N SER A 787 15.56 -0.53 17.01
CA SER A 787 16.92 -0.76 17.51
C SER A 787 17.39 0.37 18.43
N ASP A 788 18.03 0.05 19.55
CA ASP A 788 19.26 0.74 19.95
C ASP A 788 20.06 -0.14 20.92
N GLN A 789 21.37 -0.04 20.77
CA GLN A 789 22.40 -0.89 21.36
C GLN A 789 22.62 -0.63 22.86
N ASP A 790 23.14 -1.66 23.52
CA ASP A 790 23.86 -1.69 24.80
C ASP A 790 23.10 -1.39 26.11
N GLU A 791 22.72 -2.44 26.84
CA GLU A 791 23.48 -2.97 28.01
C GLU A 791 22.70 -4.14 28.65
N ASP A 792 23.14 -5.38 28.36
CA ASP A 792 22.79 -6.59 29.13
C ASP A 792 23.45 -6.46 30.53
N PRO A 793 22.88 -6.97 31.66
CA PRO A 793 22.71 -8.41 31.79
C PRO A 793 21.49 -8.93 32.60
N GLN A 794 21.09 -10.15 32.21
CA GLN A 794 20.42 -11.20 33.00
C GLN A 794 18.90 -11.41 32.82
N TYR A 795 18.60 -12.04 31.70
CA TYR A 795 17.68 -13.17 31.51
C TYR A 795 17.19 -13.86 32.81
N VAL A 796 15.88 -13.80 33.09
CA VAL A 796 15.20 -14.76 34.00
C VAL A 796 14.38 -15.70 33.13
N ARG A 797 14.94 -16.88 32.88
CA ARG A 797 14.31 -18.00 32.17
C ARG A 797 13.14 -18.50 33.03
N GLY A 798 11.91 -18.24 32.59
CA GLY A 798 10.69 -18.74 33.23
C GLY A 798 10.47 -20.22 32.95
N THR A 799 11.29 -21.09 33.52
CA THR A 799 11.09 -22.54 33.56
C THR A 799 11.19 -23.01 35.01
N GLU A 800 10.15 -22.78 35.80
CA GLU A 800 9.88 -23.61 36.97
C GLU A 800 8.38 -23.89 37.06
N GLU A 801 8.05 -25.15 36.80
CA GLU A 801 6.81 -25.78 37.25
C GLU A 801 6.66 -25.56 38.76
N ALA A 802 5.78 -24.64 39.16
CA ALA A 802 5.30 -24.62 40.53
C ALA A 802 4.37 -25.83 40.73
N THR A 803 4.95 -26.95 41.17
CA THR A 803 4.22 -28.00 41.89
C THR A 803 3.34 -27.34 42.96
N TYR A 804 2.02 -27.36 42.72
CA TYR A 804 0.97 -26.78 43.55
C TYR A 804 0.82 -27.45 44.91
N ARG A 805 1.82 -27.35 45.80
CA ARG A 805 1.70 -27.66 47.23
C ARG A 805 2.69 -26.82 48.06
N SER A 806 2.39 -25.54 48.25
CA SER A 806 2.95 -24.80 49.38
C SER A 806 1.93 -23.77 49.89
N ARG A 807 1.77 -23.75 51.22
CA ARG A 807 0.85 -22.91 51.98
C ARG A 807 1.52 -21.57 52.24
N SER A 808 1.36 -20.60 51.34
CA SER A 808 1.49 -19.18 51.63
C SER A 808 0.84 -18.35 50.52
N ARG A 809 0.03 -17.38 50.96
CA ARG A 809 -0.85 -16.51 50.19
C ARG A 809 -0.04 -15.55 49.30
N ASP A 810 -0.08 -15.76 47.98
CA ASP A 810 -0.05 -14.69 46.96
C ASP A 810 -0.25 -15.34 45.58
N PHE A 811 -1.49 -15.42 45.12
CA PHE A 811 -1.78 -15.92 43.76
C PHE A 811 -1.51 -14.80 42.76
N LEU A 812 -0.41 -14.87 42.02
CA LEU A 812 -0.19 -14.04 40.82
C LEU A 812 -1.11 -14.52 39.69
N ILE A 813 -1.92 -13.59 39.16
CA ILE A 813 -2.88 -13.80 38.08
C ILE A 813 -2.22 -13.35 36.77
N ARG A 814 -1.78 -14.31 35.95
CA ARG A 814 -1.14 -14.09 34.65
C ARG A 814 -1.89 -14.80 33.54
N GLY A 815 -1.89 -14.22 32.34
CA GLY A 815 -2.52 -14.84 31.16
C GLY A 815 -4.04 -14.93 31.20
N ILE A 816 -4.70 -14.36 32.21
CA ILE A 816 -6.16 -14.22 32.33
C ILE A 816 -6.52 -12.79 32.80
N PRO A 817 -7.74 -12.30 32.52
CA PRO A 817 -8.18 -10.97 32.93
C PRO A 817 -8.33 -10.83 34.45
N LEU A 818 -8.11 -9.61 34.96
CA LEU A 818 -8.33 -9.17 36.34
C LEU A 818 -9.79 -8.79 36.63
N PHE A 819 -10.69 -9.05 35.68
CA PHE A 819 -12.13 -9.00 35.86
C PHE A 819 -12.67 -10.44 35.82
N PRO A 820 -13.61 -10.82 36.71
CA PRO A 820 -14.15 -12.18 36.76
C PRO A 820 -14.90 -12.52 35.47
N ILE A 821 -14.51 -13.60 34.80
CA ILE A 821 -15.19 -14.14 33.61
C ILE A 821 -15.38 -15.64 33.76
N ASP A 822 -16.53 -16.13 33.34
CA ASP A 822 -16.85 -17.55 33.34
C ASP A 822 -16.07 -18.29 32.25
N SER A 823 -15.47 -19.44 32.60
CA SER A 823 -14.60 -20.25 31.73
C SER A 823 -15.15 -20.63 30.35
N THR A 824 -16.48 -20.60 30.15
CA THR A 824 -17.15 -20.93 28.89
C THR A 824 -17.34 -19.74 27.96
N THR A 825 -17.07 -18.52 28.44
CA THR A 825 -17.30 -17.28 27.70
C THR A 825 -16.02 -16.90 26.96
N PRO A 826 -16.03 -16.76 25.61
CA PRO A 826 -14.91 -16.20 24.89
C PRO A 826 -14.58 -14.80 25.40
N TRP A 827 -13.30 -14.54 25.66
CA TRP A 827 -12.83 -13.27 26.20
C TRP A 827 -11.56 -12.79 25.52
N GLU A 828 -11.38 -11.49 25.58
CA GLU A 828 -10.18 -10.77 25.13
C GLU A 828 -9.89 -9.66 26.16
N TYR A 829 -8.64 -9.49 26.58
CA TYR A 829 -8.25 -8.37 27.44
C TYR A 829 -7.00 -7.68 26.93
N TRP A 830 -6.97 -6.36 27.08
CA TRP A 830 -5.94 -5.46 26.59
C TRP A 830 -5.30 -4.71 27.74
N ILE A 831 -3.97 -4.54 27.70
CA ILE A 831 -3.26 -3.72 28.68
C ILE A 831 -2.59 -2.53 27.98
N TYR A 832 -2.87 -1.34 28.50
CA TYR A 832 -2.27 -0.07 28.07
C TYR A 832 -1.45 0.51 29.22
N PRO A 833 -0.10 0.40 29.20
CA PRO A 833 0.71 0.81 30.33
C PRO A 833 0.82 2.33 30.51
N ASP A 834 0.57 3.08 29.44
CA ASP A 834 0.77 4.53 29.32
C ASP A 834 -0.54 5.32 29.19
N VAL A 835 -1.69 4.67 29.46
CA VAL A 835 -3.02 5.31 29.50
C VAL A 835 -3.48 5.43 30.94
N ALA A 836 -3.75 6.66 31.41
CA ALA A 836 -4.27 6.94 32.76
C ALA A 836 -3.49 6.23 33.89
N GLY A 837 -2.16 6.21 33.77
CA GLY A 837 -1.26 5.52 34.69
C GLY A 837 -1.19 4.01 34.51
N GLY A 838 -2.00 3.41 33.65
CA GLY A 838 -1.96 1.99 33.25
C GLY A 838 -3.28 1.28 33.51
N ILE A 839 -3.94 0.80 32.45
CA ILE A 839 -5.26 0.16 32.54
C ILE A 839 -5.26 -1.24 31.92
N GLU A 840 -6.20 -2.06 32.39
CA GLU A 840 -6.61 -3.31 31.75
C GLU A 840 -8.07 -3.17 31.32
N VAL A 841 -8.37 -3.47 30.07
CA VAL A 841 -9.72 -3.43 29.51
C VAL A 841 -10.10 -4.84 29.08
N VAL A 842 -11.31 -5.28 29.43
CA VAL A 842 -11.75 -6.66 29.25
C VAL A 842 -13.02 -6.67 28.41
N PHE A 843 -13.09 -7.62 27.48
CA PHE A 843 -14.19 -7.81 26.54
C PHE A 843 -14.65 -9.27 26.53
N THR A 844 -15.95 -9.50 26.30
CA THR A 844 -16.55 -10.84 26.18
C THR A 844 -17.52 -10.93 25.00
N SER A 845 -17.72 -12.14 24.47
CA SER A 845 -18.71 -12.41 23.42
C SER A 845 -19.73 -13.46 23.87
N MET A 846 -21.02 -13.16 23.67
CA MET A 846 -22.15 -14.01 24.12
C MET A 846 -22.61 -15.06 23.09
N ALA A 847 -22.30 -14.89 21.80
CA ALA A 847 -22.76 -15.79 20.73
C ALA A 847 -21.70 -15.93 19.61
N ASN A 848 -21.23 -17.16 19.36
CA ASN A 848 -20.45 -17.57 18.20
C ASN A 848 -19.25 -16.67 17.81
N GLU A 849 -18.42 -16.29 18.79
CA GLU A 849 -17.07 -15.67 18.62
C GLU A 849 -16.95 -14.33 17.85
N GLN A 850 -18.05 -13.68 17.44
CA GLN A 850 -17.95 -12.62 16.43
C GLN A 850 -18.28 -11.19 16.92
N PHE A 851 -18.92 -10.96 18.09
CA PHE A 851 -19.18 -9.59 18.56
C PHE A 851 -18.83 -9.42 20.05
N TYR A 852 -17.88 -8.53 20.34
CA TYR A 852 -17.38 -8.30 21.69
C TYR A 852 -17.95 -7.03 22.34
N ASP A 853 -18.41 -7.17 23.57
CA ASP A 853 -18.87 -6.06 24.42
C ASP A 853 -18.18 -6.14 25.79
N TYR A 854 -18.39 -5.13 26.64
CA TYR A 854 -17.94 -5.19 28.03
C TYR A 854 -18.67 -6.30 28.80
N PRO A 855 -17.98 -7.09 29.63
CA PRO A 855 -18.58 -8.16 30.40
C PRO A 855 -19.59 -7.65 31.43
N ASP A 856 -20.79 -8.23 31.42
CA ASP A 856 -21.78 -8.05 32.46
C ASP A 856 -21.42 -8.87 33.72
N LEU A 857 -21.75 -8.31 34.89
CA LEU A 857 -21.56 -8.97 36.19
C LEU A 857 -22.48 -10.19 36.41
N THR A 858 -23.49 -10.40 35.55
CA THR A 858 -24.62 -11.32 35.80
C THR A 858 -24.59 -12.62 35.01
N ILE A 859 -23.56 -12.87 34.20
CA ILE A 859 -23.50 -14.10 33.40
C ILE A 859 -23.00 -15.22 34.31
N GLY A 860 -23.91 -16.07 34.81
CA GLY A 860 -23.60 -17.32 35.52
C GLY A 860 -23.76 -17.31 37.05
N ARG A 861 -22.74 -17.82 37.78
CA ARG A 861 -22.79 -18.03 39.25
C ARG A 861 -22.98 -16.69 40.00
N LYS A 862 -23.73 -16.69 41.12
CA LYS A 862 -23.85 -15.51 42.00
C LYS A 862 -22.46 -15.01 42.41
N ILE A 863 -22.16 -13.74 42.11
CA ILE A 863 -21.01 -13.02 42.69
C ILE A 863 -21.15 -13.05 44.20
N SER A 864 -20.03 -13.19 44.91
CA SER A 864 -20.04 -13.04 46.36
C SER A 864 -20.55 -11.65 46.72
N ASP A 865 -21.60 -11.54 47.56
CA ASP A 865 -22.13 -10.25 48.04
C ASP A 865 -21.01 -9.35 48.61
N PHE A 866 -19.94 -9.97 49.13
CA PHE A 866 -18.74 -9.32 49.64
C PHE A 866 -17.91 -8.57 48.55
N ASN A 867 -17.83 -9.11 47.32
CA ASN A 867 -17.03 -8.53 46.23
C ASN A 867 -17.85 -7.69 45.25
N GLN A 868 -19.17 -7.60 45.42
CA GLN A 868 -20.06 -6.95 44.47
C GLN A 868 -19.70 -5.46 44.25
N LEU A 869 -19.36 -4.73 45.30
CA LEU A 869 -18.92 -3.33 45.20
C LEU A 869 -17.58 -3.22 44.44
N THR A 870 -16.62 -4.08 44.75
CA THR A 870 -15.30 -4.14 44.09
C THR A 870 -15.44 -4.32 42.58
N TRP A 871 -16.31 -5.23 42.15
CA TRP A 871 -16.50 -5.48 40.72
C TRP A 871 -17.37 -4.41 40.04
N ASN A 872 -18.35 -3.83 40.75
CA ASN A 872 -19.10 -2.67 40.27
C ASN A 872 -18.17 -1.49 39.97
N GLU A 873 -17.18 -1.20 40.82
CA GLU A 873 -16.24 -0.07 40.63
C GLU A 873 -15.16 -0.34 39.57
N ARG A 874 -15.01 -1.60 39.14
CA ARG A 874 -13.99 -2.08 38.19
C ARG A 874 -14.59 -2.61 36.89
N ARG A 875 -15.87 -2.39 36.64
CA ARG A 875 -16.48 -2.74 35.36
C ARG A 875 -15.68 -2.09 34.22
N PRO A 876 -15.38 -2.81 33.13
CA PRO A 876 -14.52 -2.29 32.07
C PRO A 876 -14.97 -0.94 31.50
N GLU A 877 -16.27 -0.69 31.40
CA GLU A 877 -16.81 0.61 30.99
C GLU A 877 -16.46 1.75 31.97
N ILE A 878 -16.38 1.47 33.28
CA ILE A 878 -15.97 2.47 34.27
C ILE A 878 -14.48 2.71 34.21
N VAL A 879 -13.68 1.65 33.99
CA VAL A 879 -12.24 1.77 33.79
C VAL A 879 -11.94 2.66 32.57
N VAL A 880 -12.61 2.39 31.45
CA VAL A 880 -12.46 3.18 30.22
C VAL A 880 -13.00 4.60 30.39
N ALA A 881 -14.13 4.81 31.07
CA ALA A 881 -14.68 6.15 31.31
C ALA A 881 -13.78 7.01 32.22
N ARG A 882 -13.21 6.41 33.28
CA ARG A 882 -12.22 7.09 34.14
C ARG A 882 -10.95 7.41 33.37
N ALA A 883 -10.47 6.47 32.55
CA ALA A 883 -9.31 6.68 31.70
C ALA A 883 -9.56 7.81 30.70
N ALA A 884 -10.71 7.83 30.04
CA ALA A 884 -11.09 8.85 29.07
C ALA A 884 -11.27 10.25 29.72
N SER A 885 -11.68 10.30 30.99
CA SER A 885 -11.75 11.56 31.73
C SER A 885 -10.36 12.10 32.12
N ALA A 886 -9.42 11.21 32.44
CA ALA A 886 -8.05 11.60 32.80
C ALA A 886 -7.15 11.86 31.59
N GLN A 887 -7.37 11.11 30.51
CA GLN A 887 -6.60 11.13 29.27
C GLN A 887 -7.55 10.80 28.11
N PRO A 888 -8.24 11.81 27.53
CA PRO A 888 -9.27 11.60 26.51
C PRO A 888 -8.77 10.93 25.23
N ASP A 889 -7.51 11.18 24.85
CA ASP A 889 -6.87 10.65 23.65
C ASP A 889 -5.44 10.19 23.95
N ARG A 890 -4.97 9.19 23.21
CA ARG A 890 -3.57 8.78 23.17
C ARG A 890 -3.07 8.88 21.73
N TYR A 891 -2.33 9.94 21.47
CA TYR A 891 -1.54 10.09 20.26
C TYR A 891 -0.14 10.59 20.62
N ARG A 892 0.87 9.92 20.08
CA ARG A 892 2.26 10.35 20.15
C ARG A 892 2.75 10.45 18.71
N PRO A 893 3.14 11.64 18.23
CA PRO A 893 3.72 11.77 16.91
C PRO A 893 4.92 10.83 16.78
N PRO A 894 5.09 10.15 15.64
CA PRO A 894 6.28 9.34 15.40
C PRO A 894 7.54 10.23 15.36
N GLY A 895 8.66 9.69 15.84
CA GLY A 895 9.96 10.37 15.85
C GLY A 895 10.42 10.82 17.24
N LYS A 896 11.65 11.36 17.29
CA LYS A 896 12.22 11.97 18.50
C LYS A 896 11.84 13.45 18.54
N THR A 897 11.61 14.02 19.72
CA THR A 897 11.28 15.44 19.87
C THR A 897 12.50 16.32 19.63
N LEU A 898 12.28 17.50 19.06
CA LEU A 898 13.29 18.55 18.90
C LEU A 898 12.92 19.73 19.80
N GLU A 899 13.85 20.16 20.66
CA GLU A 899 13.60 21.32 21.51
C GLU A 899 13.84 22.63 20.74
N PHE A 900 12.90 23.58 20.85
CA PHE A 900 13.10 24.93 20.35
C PHE A 900 12.30 25.92 21.19
N HIS A 901 12.77 27.17 21.21
CA HIS A 901 12.10 28.29 21.85
C HIS A 901 11.51 29.21 20.78
N PHE A 902 10.44 29.90 21.12
CA PHE A 902 9.90 30.92 20.23
C PHE A 902 9.28 32.06 21.02
N THR A 903 9.23 33.22 20.38
CA THR A 903 8.51 34.37 20.89
C THR A 903 7.95 35.21 19.75
N THR A 904 6.99 36.05 20.05
CA THR A 904 6.35 36.94 19.09
C THR A 904 6.36 38.37 19.61
N ALA A 905 6.37 39.33 18.69
CA ALA A 905 6.11 40.73 18.97
C ALA A 905 5.41 41.34 17.75
N ASP A 906 4.41 42.17 17.96
CA ASP A 906 3.79 42.96 16.90
C ASP A 906 4.18 44.43 16.96
N PHE A 907 4.34 45.00 15.76
CA PHE A 907 4.75 46.38 15.52
C PHE A 907 3.81 47.00 14.49
N ARG A 908 3.89 48.33 14.33
CA ARG A 908 3.17 49.02 13.26
C ARG A 908 3.70 48.55 11.90
N GLY A 909 2.79 48.12 11.03
CA GLY A 909 3.09 47.62 9.70
C GLY A 909 2.83 48.65 8.61
N THR A 910 2.46 48.14 7.42
CA THR A 910 1.89 48.96 6.35
C THR A 910 0.50 49.49 6.75
N PRO A 911 -0.04 50.53 6.10
CA PRO A 911 -1.42 51.00 6.39
C PRO A 911 -2.44 49.85 6.44
N ASP A 912 -3.35 49.89 7.41
CA ASP A 912 -4.36 48.87 7.74
C ASP A 912 -3.81 47.50 8.18
N ARG A 913 -2.50 47.38 8.43
CA ARG A 913 -1.84 46.14 8.86
C ARG A 913 -0.82 46.37 9.96
N SER A 914 -0.61 45.31 10.73
CA SER A 914 0.44 45.23 11.73
C SER A 914 1.49 44.22 11.29
N ARG A 915 2.74 44.51 11.65
CA ARG A 915 3.89 43.65 11.39
C ARG A 915 4.03 42.70 12.58
N LEU A 916 3.60 41.46 12.40
CA LEU A 916 3.81 40.38 13.36
C LEU A 916 5.18 39.75 13.11
N GLU A 917 6.09 39.89 14.07
CA GLU A 917 7.39 39.23 14.07
C GLU A 917 7.32 37.96 14.92
N VAL A 918 7.82 36.87 14.35
CA VAL A 918 7.96 35.56 14.99
C VAL A 918 9.44 35.23 15.03
N TYR A 919 9.98 35.05 16.23
CA TYR A 919 11.38 34.66 16.44
C TYR A 919 11.42 33.23 16.95
N LEU A 920 12.28 32.43 16.35
CA LEU A 920 12.45 31.03 16.69
C LEU A 920 13.92 30.77 17.00
N GLY A 921 14.20 30.07 18.10
CA GLY A 921 15.54 29.73 18.54
C GLY A 921 15.70 28.22 18.74
N VAL A 922 16.59 27.57 17.98
CA VAL A 922 16.95 26.17 18.18
C VAL A 922 18.25 26.11 19.00
N PRO A 923 18.33 25.34 20.10
CA PRO A 923 19.57 25.18 20.85
C PRO A 923 20.68 24.64 19.95
N LEU A 924 21.86 25.27 19.94
CA LEU A 924 22.98 24.84 19.08
C LEU A 924 23.50 23.43 19.43
N GLN A 925 23.20 22.92 20.62
CA GLN A 925 23.49 21.54 21.01
C GLN A 925 22.64 20.50 20.26
N GLU A 926 21.48 20.92 19.75
CA GLU A 926 20.61 20.10 18.91
C GLU A 926 21.06 20.07 17.44
N VAL A 927 22.06 20.89 17.09
CA VAL A 927 22.74 20.94 15.78
C VAL A 927 23.99 20.07 15.87
N MET A 928 24.16 19.08 14.99
CA MET A 928 25.30 18.17 15.09
C MET A 928 26.61 18.87 14.74
N ALA A 929 27.70 18.41 15.38
CA ALA A 929 29.04 18.91 15.15
C ALA A 929 29.56 18.53 13.74
N GLY A 930 29.89 19.52 12.90
CA GLY A 930 30.79 19.32 11.75
C GLY A 930 30.24 19.54 10.32
N GLY A 931 29.12 20.25 10.12
CA GLY A 931 28.68 20.62 8.77
C GLY A 931 27.48 21.57 8.75
N GLY A 932 27.24 22.23 7.61
CA GLY A 932 26.06 23.09 7.39
C GLY A 932 24.78 22.26 7.36
N GLU A 933 24.18 22.07 8.54
CA GLU A 933 22.92 21.34 8.67
C GLU A 933 21.74 22.20 8.24
N THR A 934 20.76 21.55 7.61
CA THR A 934 19.53 22.20 7.15
C THR A 934 18.36 21.68 7.98
N PHE A 935 17.72 22.58 8.72
CA PHE A 935 16.44 22.34 9.41
C PHE A 935 15.30 22.82 8.51
N GLU A 936 14.06 22.48 8.84
CA GLU A 936 12.88 23.05 8.20
C GLU A 936 12.03 23.77 9.24
N ARG A 937 11.80 25.07 9.04
CA ARG A 937 10.84 25.85 9.82
C ARG A 937 9.52 25.87 9.10
N GLY A 938 8.48 25.42 9.77
CA GLY A 938 7.09 25.63 9.36
C GLY A 938 6.40 26.70 10.20
N VAL A 939 5.69 27.60 9.53
CA VAL A 939 4.82 28.59 10.16
C VAL A 939 3.44 28.54 9.53
N ALA A 940 2.41 28.47 10.38
CA ALA A 940 1.00 28.54 10.01
C ALA A 940 0.31 29.65 10.81
N LEU A 941 -0.51 30.46 10.14
CA LEU A 941 -1.37 31.42 10.80
C LEU A 941 -2.83 31.08 10.46
N PHE A 942 -3.65 30.95 11.49
CA PHE A 942 -5.07 30.67 11.40
C PHE A 942 -5.87 31.87 11.92
N ASP A 943 -7.00 32.16 11.27
CA ASP A 943 -7.94 33.15 11.79
C ASP A 943 -8.72 32.62 13.03
N SER A 944 -9.64 33.43 13.55
CA SER A 944 -10.49 33.05 14.69
C SER A 944 -11.39 31.84 14.46
N THR A 945 -11.60 31.43 13.21
CA THR A 945 -12.37 30.23 12.81
C THR A 945 -11.49 29.01 12.58
N TRP A 946 -10.19 29.09 12.90
CA TRP A 946 -9.18 28.06 12.61
C TRP A 946 -8.99 27.79 11.12
N THR A 947 -9.33 28.76 10.27
CA THR A 947 -9.07 28.69 8.83
C THR A 947 -7.64 29.15 8.54
N PRO A 948 -6.82 28.36 7.84
CA PRO A 948 -5.44 28.75 7.55
C PRO A 948 -5.41 29.92 6.56
N ILE A 949 -4.77 31.02 6.94
CA ILE A 949 -4.57 32.21 6.10
C ILE A 949 -3.12 32.35 5.62
N TYR A 950 -2.18 31.70 6.31
CA TYR A 950 -0.78 31.58 5.91
C TYR A 950 -0.26 30.20 6.30
N ARG A 951 0.48 29.53 5.40
CA ARG A 951 1.23 28.32 5.70
C ARG A 951 2.48 28.28 4.84
N ARG A 952 3.64 28.03 5.45
CA ARG A 952 4.89 27.88 4.73
C ARG A 952 5.88 27.04 5.52
N VAL A 953 6.51 26.08 4.86
CA VAL A 953 7.69 25.35 5.34
C VAL A 953 8.89 25.82 4.54
N VAL A 954 9.97 26.20 5.20
CA VAL A 954 11.18 26.75 4.59
C VAL A 954 12.43 26.09 5.20
N PRO A 955 13.41 25.66 4.39
CA PRO A 955 14.68 25.18 4.91
C PRO A 955 15.49 26.32 5.55
N LEU A 956 16.10 26.05 6.69
CA LEU A 956 17.01 26.93 7.44
C LEU A 956 18.39 26.29 7.48
N GLY A 957 19.40 26.97 6.94
CA GLY A 957 20.80 26.56 7.09
C GLY A 957 21.45 27.29 8.25
N PHE A 958 22.16 26.56 9.11
CA PHE A 958 23.00 27.15 10.15
C PHE A 958 24.47 26.89 9.82
N GLU A 959 25.27 27.95 9.77
CA GLU A 959 26.74 27.85 9.69
C GLU A 959 27.32 28.02 11.10
N VAL A 960 27.87 26.94 11.66
CA VAL A 960 28.54 26.98 12.96
C VAL A 960 30.05 26.91 12.72
N ALA A 961 30.74 28.03 12.95
CA ALA A 961 32.20 28.09 12.94
C ALA A 961 32.71 27.89 14.38
N ASP A 962 33.36 26.76 14.63
CA ASP A 962 33.97 26.32 15.89
C ASP A 962 33.03 25.79 17.01
N LEU A 963 33.46 24.67 17.62
CA LEU A 963 32.67 23.81 18.53
C LEU A 963 32.73 24.20 20.02
N ASP A 964 33.36 25.32 20.37
CA ASP A 964 33.32 25.86 21.75
C ASP A 964 32.11 26.77 21.93
N VAL A 965 30.91 26.19 21.77
CA VAL A 965 29.65 26.91 21.95
C VAL A 965 29.18 26.76 23.40
N GLU A 966 28.97 27.89 24.10
CA GLU A 966 28.42 27.86 25.46
C GLU A 966 27.04 27.19 25.50
N ALA A 967 26.78 26.40 26.55
CA ALA A 967 25.46 25.84 26.79
C ALA A 967 24.38 26.94 26.85
N GLY A 968 23.23 26.68 26.22
CA GLY A 968 22.11 27.62 26.09
C GLY A 968 22.20 28.59 24.90
N THR A 969 23.23 28.51 24.05
CA THR A 969 23.29 29.35 22.84
C THR A 969 22.25 28.89 21.81
N LEU A 970 21.45 29.82 21.29
CA LEU A 970 20.39 29.56 20.33
C LEU A 970 20.79 30.02 18.93
N ALA A 971 20.48 29.20 17.93
CA ALA A 971 20.44 29.62 16.54
C ALA A 971 19.07 30.26 16.26
N ILE A 972 19.07 31.59 16.06
CA ILE A 972 17.84 32.40 15.97
C ILE A 972 17.50 32.67 14.52
N ASP A 973 16.23 32.51 14.19
CA ASP A 973 15.63 32.86 12.92
C ASP A 973 14.40 33.75 13.13
N GLU A 974 14.15 34.64 12.17
CA GLU A 974 13.11 35.67 12.25
C GLU A 974 12.17 35.57 11.03
N LEU A 975 10.88 35.72 11.28
CA LEU A 975 9.85 35.88 10.26
C LEU A 975 8.97 37.08 10.57
N ALA A 976 8.89 38.04 9.66
CA ALA A 976 7.94 39.13 9.72
C ALA A 976 6.76 38.88 8.76
N LEU A 977 5.53 38.96 9.28
CA LEU A 977 4.28 38.84 8.54
C LEU A 977 3.47 40.14 8.61
N GLN A 978 2.90 40.57 7.48
CA GLN A 978 2.00 41.73 7.44
C GLN A 978 0.55 41.26 7.50
N VAL A 979 -0.10 41.43 8.65
CA VAL A 979 -1.43 40.86 8.93
C VAL A 979 -2.41 41.95 9.41
N PRO A 980 -3.71 41.84 9.10
CA PRO A 980 -4.71 42.72 9.70
C PRO A 980 -4.71 42.57 11.23
N PRO A 981 -5.01 43.63 12.00
CA PRO A 981 -5.25 43.52 13.44
C PRO A 981 -6.38 42.54 13.74
N GLY A 982 -6.25 41.74 14.80
CA GLY A 982 -7.25 40.73 15.14
C GLY A 982 -6.71 39.56 15.96
N LYS A 983 -7.59 38.60 16.23
CA LYS A 983 -7.24 37.36 16.94
C LYS A 983 -6.87 36.27 15.95
N TYR A 984 -5.76 35.60 16.22
CA TYR A 984 -5.24 34.51 15.39
C TYR A 984 -4.74 33.36 16.26
N TYR A 985 -4.50 32.23 15.60
CA TYR A 985 -3.71 31.13 16.16
C TYR A 985 -2.45 30.94 15.31
N LEU A 986 -1.29 30.93 15.95
CA LEU A 986 0.01 30.71 15.32
C LEU A 986 0.42 29.27 15.57
N GLY A 987 0.57 28.51 14.49
CA GLY A 987 1.23 27.21 14.48
C GLY A 987 2.69 27.36 14.08
N LEU A 988 3.60 26.80 14.88
CA LEU A 988 5.03 26.74 14.59
C LEU A 988 5.48 25.29 14.60
N GLN A 989 6.42 24.95 13.74
CA GLN A 989 7.10 23.67 13.78
C GLN A 989 8.56 23.81 13.34
N ILE A 990 9.40 22.93 13.88
CA ILE A 990 10.76 22.71 13.41
C ILE A 990 10.95 21.23 13.18
N ASN A 991 11.48 20.90 12.00
CA ASN A 991 11.79 19.54 11.60
C ASN A 991 13.28 19.45 11.24
N HIS A 992 13.91 18.33 11.60
CA HIS A 992 15.24 17.96 11.16
C HIS A 992 15.11 16.83 10.13
N PRO A 993 15.31 17.09 8.83
CA PRO A 993 15.06 16.11 7.76
C PRO A 993 15.83 14.79 7.90
N GLN A 994 17.10 14.84 8.34
CA GLN A 994 17.94 13.64 8.44
C GLN A 994 17.67 12.79 9.70
N THR A 995 17.44 13.41 10.86
CA THR A 995 17.20 12.67 12.11
C THR A 995 15.72 12.38 12.34
N HIS A 996 14.84 12.92 11.47
CA HIS A 996 13.38 12.88 11.60
C HIS A 996 12.87 13.39 12.96
N ARG A 997 13.65 14.27 13.59
CA ARG A 997 13.25 14.94 14.82
C ARG A 997 12.34 16.11 14.50
N GLN A 998 11.24 16.25 15.24
CA GLN A 998 10.31 17.34 15.03
C GLN A 998 9.63 17.77 16.31
N SER A 999 9.16 19.01 16.33
CA SER A 999 8.26 19.53 17.35
C SER A 999 7.41 20.64 16.76
N GLY A 1000 6.21 20.81 17.29
CA GLY A 1000 5.30 21.87 16.88
C GLY A 1000 4.43 22.35 18.02
N TYR A 1001 4.07 23.63 17.97
CA TYR A 1001 3.22 24.30 18.95
C TYR A 1001 2.16 25.11 18.25
N THR A 1002 1.02 25.27 18.92
CA THR A 1002 0.00 26.25 18.53
C THR A 1002 -0.28 27.19 19.68
N GLN A 1003 -0.24 28.50 19.42
CA GLN A 1003 -0.51 29.54 20.42
C GLN A 1003 -1.59 30.50 19.91
N GLU A 1004 -2.50 30.92 20.81
CA GLU A 1004 -3.40 32.05 20.54
C GLU A 1004 -2.61 33.36 20.61
N LEU A 1005 -2.86 34.25 19.64
CA LEU A 1005 -2.25 35.57 19.61
C LEU A 1005 -3.30 36.64 19.27
N VAL A 1006 -3.05 37.85 19.75
CA VAL A 1006 -3.84 39.03 19.42
C VAL A 1006 -2.88 40.04 18.80
N VAL A 1007 -3.15 40.43 17.56
CA VAL A 1007 -2.40 41.49 16.87
C VAL A 1007 -3.15 42.79 17.02
N GLU A 1008 -2.50 43.82 17.55
CA GLU A 1008 -3.09 45.12 17.81
C GLU A 1008 -3.09 46.01 16.57
N ALA A 1009 -3.91 47.07 16.61
CA ALA A 1009 -3.96 48.10 15.58
C ALA A 1009 -3.14 49.32 16.01
N TYR A 1010 -2.26 49.79 15.14
CA TYR A 1010 -1.33 50.90 15.41
C TYR A 1010 -1.53 52.11 14.49
N ASP A 1011 -2.56 52.09 13.65
CA ASP A 1011 -2.94 53.16 12.72
C ASP A 1011 -3.93 54.17 13.33
N GLN A 1012 -4.19 54.05 14.63
CA GLN A 1012 -5.10 54.92 15.38
C GLN A 1012 -4.39 56.20 15.85
N PRO A 1013 -5.12 57.32 16.02
CA PRO A 1013 -4.54 58.59 16.48
C PRO A 1013 -4.22 58.62 17.98
N GLU A 1014 -4.51 57.55 18.71
CA GLU A 1014 -4.30 57.42 20.16
C GLU A 1014 -2.89 56.87 20.45
N LEU A 1015 -2.31 57.31 21.56
CA LEU A 1015 -1.01 56.84 22.02
C LEU A 1015 -1.01 55.31 22.17
N SER A 1016 -0.11 54.66 21.45
CA SER A 1016 0.05 53.20 21.49
C SER A 1016 1.52 52.80 21.57
N MET A 1017 1.75 51.55 21.98
CA MET A 1017 3.08 50.97 22.11
C MET A 1017 3.08 49.58 21.46
N SER A 1018 4.15 49.23 20.76
CA SER A 1018 4.37 47.87 20.29
C SER A 1018 4.46 46.87 21.45
N ASP A 1019 4.44 45.58 21.14
CA ASP A 1019 4.91 44.60 22.11
C ASP A 1019 6.37 44.85 22.53
N ILE A 1020 6.71 44.34 23.72
CA ILE A 1020 8.05 44.44 24.28
C ILE A 1020 8.89 43.26 23.77
N GLU A 1021 9.93 43.57 23.01
CA GLU A 1021 10.90 42.59 22.53
C GLU A 1021 12.09 42.50 23.51
N LEU A 1022 12.33 41.28 24.02
CA LEU A 1022 13.50 41.00 24.84
C LEU A 1022 14.63 40.53 23.94
N ALA A 1023 15.77 41.22 24.00
CA ALA A 1023 16.90 41.00 23.10
C ALA A 1023 18.12 40.45 23.84
N GLY A 1024 18.87 39.59 23.17
CA GLY A 1024 20.19 39.16 23.62
C GLY A 1024 21.28 40.18 23.25
N HIS A 1025 21.07 40.90 22.15
CA HIS A 1025 21.99 41.93 21.67
C HIS A 1025 21.26 43.00 20.84
N VAL A 1026 21.75 44.24 20.90
CA VAL A 1026 21.28 45.35 20.05
C VAL A 1026 22.49 46.12 19.54
N GLU A 1027 22.59 46.26 18.21
CA GLU A 1027 23.62 47.05 17.55
C GLU A 1027 23.02 48.08 16.58
N GLN A 1028 23.77 49.14 16.29
CA GLN A 1028 23.34 50.13 15.33
C GLN A 1028 23.80 49.72 13.93
N ASP A 1029 22.86 49.52 13.02
CA ASP A 1029 23.11 49.06 11.67
C ASP A 1029 22.28 49.88 10.69
N SER A 1030 22.95 50.82 10.02
CA SER A 1030 22.33 51.70 9.03
C SER A 1030 21.80 50.97 7.79
N THR A 1031 22.12 49.68 7.60
CA THR A 1031 21.59 48.88 6.49
C THR A 1031 20.20 48.31 6.80
N VAL A 1032 19.82 48.25 8.08
CA VAL A 1032 18.48 47.84 8.53
C VAL A 1032 17.56 49.06 8.50
N VAL A 1033 16.51 49.04 7.68
CA VAL A 1033 15.56 50.17 7.56
C VAL A 1033 14.47 50.10 8.64
N THR A 1034 14.20 48.91 9.18
CA THR A 1034 13.24 48.66 10.26
C THR A 1034 13.85 49.01 11.62
N LYS A 1035 13.00 49.15 12.65
CA LYS A 1035 13.42 49.39 14.05
C LYS A 1035 14.37 50.59 14.23
N GLY A 1036 14.16 51.66 13.45
CA GLY A 1036 14.95 52.89 13.54
C GLY A 1036 16.45 52.75 13.21
N GLY A 1037 16.85 51.78 12.39
CA GLY A 1037 18.27 51.53 12.10
C GLY A 1037 19.00 50.72 13.17
N LEU A 1038 18.25 50.02 14.02
CA LEU A 1038 18.78 49.11 15.03
C LEU A 1038 18.63 47.67 14.56
N ARG A 1039 19.70 46.89 14.68
CA ARG A 1039 19.63 45.44 14.57
C ARG A 1039 19.42 44.87 15.95
N VAL A 1040 18.19 44.44 16.21
CA VAL A 1040 17.77 43.83 17.47
C VAL A 1040 17.79 42.31 17.30
N VAL A 1041 18.67 41.63 18.04
CA VAL A 1041 18.73 40.17 18.06
C VAL A 1041 17.88 39.69 19.23
N SER A 1042 16.64 39.29 18.92
CA SER A 1042 15.66 38.77 19.90
C SER A 1042 16.22 37.57 20.67
N LEU A 1043 15.72 37.35 21.89
CA LEU A 1043 16.05 36.19 22.72
C LEU A 1043 14.79 35.33 22.93
N PRO A 1044 14.48 34.36 22.04
CA PRO A 1044 13.22 33.64 22.06
C PRO A 1044 12.97 32.83 23.34
N SER A 1045 14.01 32.38 24.04
CA SER A 1045 13.87 31.69 25.33
C SER A 1045 13.33 32.59 26.44
N ARG A 1046 13.49 33.92 26.32
CA ARG A 1046 13.25 34.91 27.39
C ARG A 1046 13.98 34.59 28.69
N THR A 1047 15.05 33.79 28.62
CA THR A 1047 15.87 33.36 29.76
C THR A 1047 17.24 34.02 29.67
N PHE A 1048 17.60 34.75 30.72
CA PHE A 1048 18.88 35.44 30.86
C PHE A 1048 19.76 34.73 31.89
N LYS A 1049 21.06 34.59 31.59
CA LYS A 1049 22.03 34.03 32.54
C LYS A 1049 22.18 34.98 33.75
N LEU A 1050 22.63 34.43 34.88
CA LEU A 1050 22.96 35.23 36.07
C LEU A 1050 23.99 36.32 35.72
N GLY A 1051 23.63 37.59 35.94
CA GLY A 1051 24.46 38.75 35.62
C GLY A 1051 24.45 39.18 34.14
N GLN A 1052 23.74 38.49 33.26
CA GLN A 1052 23.53 38.93 31.89
C GLN A 1052 22.59 40.16 31.88
N PRO A 1053 22.94 41.24 31.16
CA PRO A 1053 22.03 42.37 30.99
C PRO A 1053 20.73 41.96 30.30
N VAL A 1054 19.61 42.44 30.81
CA VAL A 1054 18.29 42.33 30.18
C VAL A 1054 18.12 43.50 29.23
N ILE A 1055 18.11 43.23 27.93
CA ILE A 1055 17.91 44.25 26.90
C ILE A 1055 16.45 44.22 26.45
N VAL A 1056 15.83 45.39 26.43
CA VAL A 1056 14.40 45.58 26.14
C VAL A 1056 14.27 46.55 24.99
N TYR A 1057 13.52 46.19 23.96
CA TYR A 1057 13.21 47.04 22.80
C TYR A 1057 11.69 47.19 22.64
N TYR A 1058 11.23 48.38 22.26
CA TYR A 1058 9.83 48.66 21.91
C TYR A 1058 9.71 49.97 21.13
N GLU A 1059 8.59 50.14 20.44
CA GLU A 1059 8.24 51.33 19.66
C GLU A 1059 7.03 52.02 20.28
N VAL A 1060 7.02 53.35 20.23
CA VAL A 1060 5.92 54.21 20.70
C VAL A 1060 5.37 54.95 19.50
N TYR A 1061 4.04 55.01 19.39
CA TYR A 1061 3.36 55.62 18.25
C TYR A 1061 2.38 56.70 18.68
N ALA A 1062 2.16 57.67 17.79
CA ALA A 1062 1.16 58.73 17.94
C ALA A 1062 1.34 59.67 19.16
N LEU A 1063 2.60 59.99 19.51
CA LEU A 1063 2.92 61.05 20.47
C LEU A 1063 2.42 62.41 19.96
N GLN A 1064 1.75 63.18 20.83
CA GLN A 1064 1.23 64.48 20.44
C GLN A 1064 2.31 65.57 20.55
N PRO A 1065 2.62 66.31 19.47
CA PRO A 1065 3.52 67.44 19.56
C PRO A 1065 2.86 68.61 20.29
N ASP A 1066 3.66 69.38 21.03
CA ASP A 1066 3.24 70.64 21.62
C ASP A 1066 3.12 71.77 20.57
N GLU A 1067 2.79 72.98 21.02
CA GLU A 1067 2.65 74.16 20.15
C GLU A 1067 3.95 74.53 19.37
N PHE A 1068 5.10 73.97 19.77
CA PHE A 1068 6.40 74.18 19.14
C PHE A 1068 6.86 72.99 18.30
N GLY A 1069 6.03 71.94 18.17
CA GLY A 1069 6.37 70.73 17.42
C GLY A 1069 7.21 69.71 18.20
N GLN A 1070 7.36 69.85 19.53
CA GLN A 1070 8.09 68.90 20.36
C GLN A 1070 7.15 67.89 21.02
N THR A 1071 7.50 66.61 20.97
CA THR A 1071 6.83 65.55 21.74
C THR A 1071 7.47 65.47 23.13
N ASN A 1072 6.67 65.37 24.19
CA ASN A 1072 7.17 65.20 25.56
C ASN A 1072 6.48 64.00 26.20
N TYR A 1073 7.24 63.03 26.70
CA TYR A 1073 6.67 61.84 27.31
C TYR A 1073 7.51 61.32 28.47
N ARG A 1074 6.87 60.61 29.40
CA ARG A 1074 7.50 59.90 30.52
C ARG A 1074 7.41 58.40 30.28
N VAL A 1075 8.47 57.67 30.60
CA VAL A 1075 8.49 56.21 30.60
C VAL A 1075 8.74 55.70 32.01
N ASP A 1076 7.85 54.83 32.48
CA ASP A 1076 7.90 54.15 33.77
C ASP A 1076 8.12 52.64 33.56
N TYR A 1077 9.26 52.11 34.01
CA TYR A 1077 9.56 50.68 34.01
C TYR A 1077 9.33 50.11 35.39
N ARG A 1078 8.52 49.07 35.49
CA ARG A 1078 8.22 48.38 36.74
C ARG A 1078 8.64 46.93 36.63
N ILE A 1079 9.61 46.52 37.42
CA ILE A 1079 10.05 45.12 37.50
C ILE A 1079 9.56 44.52 38.81
N SER A 1080 8.81 43.42 38.73
CA SER A 1080 8.32 42.68 39.89
C SER A 1080 8.78 41.22 39.87
N ALA A 1081 9.12 40.68 41.04
CA ALA A 1081 9.43 39.26 41.19
C ALA A 1081 8.11 38.49 41.38
N LYS A 1082 7.80 37.56 40.48
CA LYS A 1082 6.70 36.61 40.63
C LYS A 1082 7.14 35.41 41.48
N GLU A 1083 8.34 34.90 41.19
CA GLU A 1083 9.03 33.86 41.96
C GLU A 1083 10.53 34.22 42.02
N GLY A 1084 11.14 34.25 43.21
CA GLY A 1084 12.54 34.67 43.40
C GLY A 1084 12.69 35.92 44.27
N LYS A 1085 13.87 36.57 44.25
CA LYS A 1085 14.15 37.78 45.04
C LYS A 1085 14.94 38.80 44.23
N LEU A 1086 14.36 39.99 44.07
CA LEU A 1086 15.02 41.16 43.47
C LEU A 1086 16.05 41.74 44.44
N SER A 1087 17.27 41.98 43.96
CA SER A 1087 18.28 42.73 44.73
C SER A 1087 19.15 43.61 43.83
N GLY A 1088 18.99 44.93 44.00
CA GLY A 1088 19.95 45.91 43.51
C GLY A 1088 20.06 46.04 41.99
N ILE A 1089 18.93 46.17 41.29
CA ILE A 1089 18.89 46.44 39.84
C ILE A 1089 19.62 47.77 39.53
N ARG A 1090 20.49 47.74 38.52
CA ARG A 1090 21.17 48.93 37.97
C ARG A 1090 20.80 49.11 36.51
N VAL A 1091 20.65 50.34 36.07
CA VAL A 1091 20.44 50.66 34.65
C VAL A 1091 21.82 50.94 34.04
N LEU A 1092 22.23 50.15 33.04
CA LEU A 1092 23.55 50.27 32.41
C LEU A 1092 23.56 51.33 31.31
N ARG A 1093 22.49 51.38 30.52
CA ARG A 1093 22.27 52.39 29.46
C ARG A 1093 20.80 52.76 29.40
N ALA A 1094 20.52 54.05 29.56
CA ALA A 1094 19.21 54.67 29.35
C ALA A 1094 19.38 56.08 28.78
N LEU A 1095 18.42 56.53 27.98
CA LEU A 1095 18.36 57.89 27.43
C LEU A 1095 17.53 58.80 28.37
N GLY A 1096 18.12 59.40 29.42
CA GLY A 1096 17.38 60.37 30.27
C GLY A 1096 17.94 60.65 31.68
N ARG A 1097 17.27 61.54 32.43
CA ARG A 1097 17.55 61.85 33.86
C ARG A 1097 16.76 60.91 34.78
N LEU A 1098 17.47 60.20 35.67
CA LEU A 1098 16.91 59.13 36.51
C LEU A 1098 16.27 59.63 37.83
N LEU A 1099 15.09 59.09 38.15
CA LEU A 1099 14.49 59.09 39.49
C LEU A 1099 14.11 57.63 39.82
N GLY A 1100 14.70 57.04 40.86
CA GLY A 1100 14.49 55.63 41.22
C GLY A 1100 13.95 55.47 42.64
N ILE A 1101 12.90 54.66 42.80
CA ILE A 1101 12.36 54.23 44.10
C ILE A 1101 12.42 52.70 44.14
N VAL A 1102 13.08 52.16 45.16
CA VAL A 1102 13.21 50.70 45.39
C VAL A 1102 12.37 50.31 46.59
N GLU A 1103 11.29 49.54 46.37
CA GLU A 1103 10.56 48.83 47.43
C GLU A 1103 10.95 47.34 47.43
N LYS A 1104 10.77 46.66 48.58
CA LYS A 1104 11.33 45.33 48.90
C LYS A 1104 11.01 44.19 47.90
N SER A 1105 10.11 44.38 46.93
CA SER A 1105 9.72 43.39 45.92
C SER A 1105 9.39 43.97 44.53
N VAL A 1106 9.55 45.28 44.33
CA VAL A 1106 9.25 45.97 43.06
C VAL A 1106 10.27 47.09 42.85
N VAL A 1107 10.88 47.13 41.67
CA VAL A 1107 11.76 48.22 41.25
C VAL A 1107 11.02 49.07 40.23
N THR A 1108 10.92 50.38 40.46
CA THR A 1108 10.36 51.33 39.49
C THR A 1108 11.44 52.32 39.04
N ILE A 1109 11.62 52.44 37.73
CA ILE A 1109 12.56 53.36 37.08
C ILE A 1109 11.75 54.29 36.20
N SER A 1110 11.88 55.60 36.40
CA SER A 1110 11.16 56.60 35.62
C SER A 1110 12.12 57.58 34.94
N TYR A 1111 11.86 57.94 33.68
CA TYR A 1111 12.54 59.05 32.99
C TYR A 1111 11.57 59.83 32.09
N GLU A 1112 11.86 61.11 31.88
CA GLU A 1112 11.16 61.98 30.93
C GLU A 1112 12.05 62.26 29.71
N ARG A 1113 11.43 62.33 28.53
CA ARG A 1113 12.09 62.55 27.25
C ARG A 1113 11.32 63.56 26.39
N SER A 1114 12.08 64.36 25.65
CA SER A 1114 11.57 65.29 24.63
C SER A 1114 12.09 64.88 23.26
N GLY A 1115 11.22 64.84 22.25
CA GLY A 1115 11.52 64.45 20.88
C GLY A 1115 10.90 65.39 19.86
N THR A 1116 11.05 65.05 18.58
CA THR A 1116 10.52 65.83 17.43
C THR A 1116 9.70 64.99 16.47
N GLU A 1117 9.56 63.69 16.73
CA GLU A 1117 8.81 62.77 15.89
C GLU A 1117 7.64 62.19 16.69
N PRO A 1118 6.47 61.99 16.05
CA PRO A 1118 5.30 61.39 16.70
C PRO A 1118 5.49 59.89 16.98
N ASP A 1119 6.45 59.24 16.32
CA ASP A 1119 6.77 57.83 16.53
C ASP A 1119 8.23 57.70 16.95
N GLU A 1120 8.50 56.94 18.01
CA GLU A 1120 9.84 56.82 18.58
C GLU A 1120 10.22 55.36 18.89
N HIS A 1121 11.48 55.02 18.60
CA HIS A 1121 12.07 53.72 18.89
C HIS A 1121 12.87 53.83 20.20
N ASN A 1122 12.68 52.88 21.11
CA ASN A 1122 13.29 52.90 22.44
C ASN A 1122 13.94 51.56 22.78
N TYR A 1123 15.09 51.61 23.43
CA TYR A 1123 15.67 50.42 24.06
C TYR A 1123 16.29 50.76 25.42
N LEU A 1124 16.29 49.78 26.33
CA LEU A 1124 16.83 49.88 27.68
C LEU A 1124 17.70 48.66 27.98
N GLU A 1125 18.86 48.87 28.59
CA GLU A 1125 19.74 47.81 29.07
C GLU A 1125 19.78 47.82 30.61
N ILE A 1126 19.27 46.75 31.21
CA ILE A 1126 19.09 46.59 32.65
C ILE A 1126 20.08 45.55 33.17
N ASP A 1127 20.93 45.93 34.13
CA ASP A 1127 21.72 45.00 34.92
C ASP A 1127 20.87 44.47 36.09
N PRO A 1128 20.53 43.16 36.10
CA PRO A 1128 19.75 42.58 37.18
C PRO A 1128 20.52 42.53 38.51
N GLY A 1129 21.82 42.83 38.55
CA GLY A 1129 22.64 42.90 39.75
C GLY A 1129 22.84 41.53 40.41
N GLU A 1130 22.67 41.46 41.74
CA GLU A 1130 22.72 40.20 42.51
C GLU A 1130 21.35 39.49 42.57
N SER A 1131 20.42 39.82 41.66
CA SER A 1131 19.10 39.18 41.64
C SER A 1131 19.24 37.66 41.51
N LYS A 1132 18.42 36.94 42.28
CA LYS A 1132 18.48 35.47 42.31
C LYS A 1132 17.83 34.87 41.07
N GLU A 1133 18.02 33.57 40.90
CA GLU A 1133 17.24 32.80 39.95
C GLU A 1133 15.74 32.95 40.22
N GLY A 1134 14.93 33.12 39.17
CA GLY A 1134 13.50 33.34 39.32
C GLY A 1134 12.77 33.85 38.08
N ARG A 1135 11.46 34.06 38.24
CA ARG A 1135 10.53 34.57 37.24
C ARG A 1135 10.14 36.01 37.53
N TYR A 1136 10.38 36.87 36.55
CA TYR A 1136 10.23 38.32 36.65
C TYR A 1136 9.24 38.85 35.61
N GLU A 1137 8.54 39.92 35.96
CA GLU A 1137 7.64 40.65 35.06
C GLU A 1137 8.15 42.08 34.93
N LEU A 1138 8.33 42.54 33.68
CA LEU A 1138 8.64 43.91 33.33
C LEU A 1138 7.39 44.55 32.72
N THR A 1139 6.90 45.61 33.34
CA THR A 1139 5.88 46.49 32.75
C THR A 1139 6.52 47.79 32.30
N VAL A 1140 6.32 48.19 31.06
CA VAL A 1140 6.71 49.49 30.52
C VAL A 1140 5.45 50.32 30.33
N THR A 1141 5.39 51.50 30.93
CA THR A 1141 4.28 52.44 30.78
C THR A 1141 4.81 53.74 30.19
N VAL A 1142 4.25 54.17 29.07
CA VAL A 1142 4.52 55.46 28.45
C VAL A 1142 3.36 56.40 28.71
N THR A 1143 3.65 57.58 29.24
CA THR A 1143 2.71 58.69 29.44
C THR A 1143 3.10 59.82 28.52
N ASP A 1144 2.27 60.18 27.55
CA ASP A 1144 2.44 61.41 26.78
C ASP A 1144 2.08 62.60 27.69
N LEU A 1145 3.04 63.48 27.95
CA LEU A 1145 2.90 64.61 28.86
C LEU A 1145 2.13 65.78 28.22
N ASN A 1146 2.01 65.80 26.89
CA ASN A 1146 1.25 66.82 26.17
C ASN A 1146 -0.23 66.45 26.09
N SER A 1147 -0.57 65.16 25.92
CA SER A 1147 -1.96 64.68 25.82
C SER A 1147 -2.52 64.04 27.09
N GLU A 1148 -1.66 63.76 28.08
CA GLU A 1148 -1.94 62.99 29.30
C GLU A 1148 -2.39 61.53 29.02
N GLN A 1149 -2.28 61.05 27.79
CA GLN A 1149 -2.59 59.66 27.46
C GLN A 1149 -1.50 58.72 27.99
N THR A 1150 -1.90 57.50 28.34
CA THR A 1150 -0.99 56.46 28.84
C THR A 1150 -1.19 55.17 28.08
N SER A 1151 -0.09 54.53 27.67
CA SER A 1151 -0.07 53.19 27.11
C SER A 1151 0.89 52.31 27.91
N ALA A 1152 0.54 51.05 28.15
CA ALA A 1152 1.35 50.14 28.94
C ALA A 1152 1.36 48.73 28.35
N LYS A 1153 2.53 48.09 28.41
CA LYS A 1153 2.75 46.70 28.01
C LYS A 1153 3.56 45.99 29.07
N ASP A 1154 3.39 44.68 29.17
CA ASP A 1154 4.15 43.84 30.09
C ASP A 1154 4.74 42.60 29.41
N VAL A 1155 5.86 42.13 29.93
CA VAL A 1155 6.54 40.92 29.45
C VAL A 1155 7.14 40.16 30.63
N ILE A 1156 7.11 38.84 30.54
CA ILE A 1156 7.71 37.93 31.51
C ILE A 1156 9.05 37.44 30.99
N PHE A 1157 10.06 37.43 31.87
CA PHE A 1157 11.37 36.87 31.59
C PHE A 1157 11.88 36.06 32.79
N LEU A 1158 12.89 35.23 32.53
CA LEU A 1158 13.52 34.34 33.50
C LEU A 1158 14.98 34.76 33.69
N ILE A 1159 15.48 34.67 34.93
CA ILE A 1159 16.91 34.72 35.22
C ILE A 1159 17.27 33.35 35.80
N GLY A 1160 18.19 32.61 35.19
CA GLY A 1160 18.49 31.24 35.59
C GLY A 1160 19.15 30.39 34.51
N GLU A 1161 19.21 29.08 34.76
CA GLU A 1161 19.53 28.07 33.74
C GLU A 1161 18.31 27.69 32.91
#